data_AF-A0A7X3ZWA2-F1
#
_entry.id   AF-A0A7X3ZWA2-F1
#
_cell.length_a   1.000
_cell.length_b   1.000
_cell.length_c   1.000
_cell.angle_alpha   90.00
_cell.angle_beta   90.00
_cell.angle_gamma   90.00
#
_symmetry.space_group_name_H-M   'P 1'
#
loop_
_entity.id
_entity.type
_entity.pdbx_description
1 polymer ?
#
loop_
_entity_poly.entity_id
_entity_poly.type
_entity_poly.pdbx_seq_one_letter_code
_entity_poly.pdbx_strand_id
1 'polypeptide(L)'
;MKTLELGELIELAADQLAREGRKLVVIIDGLDHVWREHQDQEDMRCLFEALLPVPVNVRLVVGTQKVPNESLPSKLLAASPVDEWTELPLMDRNAVHRWLHFQSESGRMKLEVAVNRDRREVLEDVAGAFHDISRGLPLHLIYSFENMMNTGKPVSTGDVSSLPECPGGEIRNYYASLWEGLAQKAKCILHVLAGLKFGPPPAAMNDCFGRSVETLDALSDIDHLLDRRELEVSPFHASLFAFLREKESHTDIFEAHAHDVLAWLENTAPDYWRWAWLWITKAQLGDTHDILHAPCRAWAIESLTKGYPVEQVAIILDRAEIMAFEDFDVEKFHALRSLSTRVRNAPETQTHEWPLFQEVAVALSPDPNASDLLRHRIRQLPADEIPIVVRSSENCLLDHTVSDAVSELNRRLAVGARSDAEILGEHERAAYALVEVAAHGGPDYPDRVEDFVMKAREPGSLIASYCRESILAGRFQNVLSLSKSLRGPSIQRDVLAALCFEGLPPDSWPNDVVETSHATRCLALLKGGSDDKVEPELDLSSLFGDGRRFDPDRLHELADKVHELFFSALAVASNGRSSSLQLTIPAGSETSWLARAVRKLEQIALVAGQNWKTSRNWMTLTDLYTAFDLPPDTSTRFDQDWRLAGVRLGLRLIAEDIAAIAIGLSPNDRITEEDMQAVTASPYWSDEAWVDGFSSRRLVLLKPPAANALVQRIASSLDGTVTDFCERSNLRIKLALFASEHQLVDVARQQLTQAAECLLGYGFRKDPYANDILESLEMLADRGDRHAKQALLDLAGPFEAICEYTDGDETDHFRRGYHHLVARYFPDRVPSCYANLVRNEEWWFAESLSRAVAYAGWIDSIEGQALLETFICPDESVALERRRSQEAERALCIVRRRTGRNSDLTEQEVPEDEEQDGFEDAHLTTGTPSAPDPDPTDYPPSRLPDFLDAVSHVPKYDQHSRLIARWFAHWEEVGQEAAVLDALENVSDDSSYVWRLRDSYDSAFETALRIRGRSDAFHWLVRAQTHSAGWSRWMCPEPTFKRRLRHAAALYRGRWKEFVKLTAKPDFRGDAGKNGIVIGLSRLVFFLLEVGESELARSYALEMVRVFKEELSDQPIRTPDWAR
;
A
#
# COMPACT_ATOMS: atom_id res chain seq x y z
N MET A 1 8.44 4.72 19.57
CA MET A 1 8.35 3.43 20.31
C MET A 1 9.13 2.43 19.48
N LYS A 2 10.08 1.69 20.08
CA LYS A 2 10.82 0.64 19.35
C LYS A 2 9.81 -0.40 18.86
N THR A 3 9.81 -0.67 17.56
CA THR A 3 9.14 -1.82 16.97
C THR A 3 9.71 -3.05 17.67
N LEU A 4 8.87 -3.81 18.36
CA LEU A 4 9.32 -5.01 19.06
C LEU A 4 9.71 -6.05 18.01
N GLU A 5 10.88 -6.67 18.17
CA GLU A 5 11.29 -7.75 17.27
C GLU A 5 10.44 -9.01 17.53
N LEU A 6 10.29 -9.89 16.52
CA LEU A 6 9.45 -11.10 16.59
C LEU A 6 9.74 -11.95 17.85
N GLY A 7 11.01 -12.04 18.27
CA GLY A 7 11.40 -12.76 19.47
C GLY A 7 10.79 -12.16 20.75
N GLU A 8 10.82 -10.83 20.89
CA GLU A 8 10.28 -10.10 22.04
C GLU A 8 8.75 -10.26 22.14
N LEU A 9 8.06 -10.24 20.99
CA LEU A 9 6.61 -10.48 20.92
C LEU A 9 6.24 -11.89 21.37
N ILE A 10 7.01 -12.90 20.94
CA ILE A 10 6.79 -14.29 21.33
C ILE A 10 7.04 -14.49 22.82
N GLU A 11 8.06 -13.86 23.39
CA GLU A 11 8.31 -13.88 24.84
C GLU A 11 7.16 -13.24 25.61
N LEU A 12 6.69 -12.07 25.19
CA LEU A 12 5.58 -11.36 25.84
C LEU A 12 4.28 -12.19 25.80
N ALA A 13 3.96 -12.77 24.64
CA ALA A 13 2.81 -13.64 24.46
C ALA A 13 2.92 -14.92 25.31
N ALA A 14 4.12 -15.52 25.38
CA ALA A 14 4.38 -16.69 26.19
C ALA A 14 4.24 -16.40 27.69
N ASP A 15 4.70 -15.24 28.16
CA ASP A 15 4.58 -14.79 29.55
C ASP A 15 3.11 -14.53 29.93
N GLN A 16 2.35 -13.91 29.04
CA GLN A 16 0.92 -13.70 29.27
C GLN A 16 0.17 -15.03 29.35
N LEU A 17 0.43 -15.96 28.42
CA LEU A 17 -0.15 -17.29 28.46
C LEU A 17 0.30 -18.08 29.70
N ALA A 18 1.54 -17.88 30.18
CA ALA A 18 2.02 -18.49 31.41
C ALA A 18 1.20 -18.04 32.62
N ARG A 19 0.83 -16.75 32.69
CA ARG A 19 -0.05 -16.20 33.75
C ARG A 19 -1.46 -16.82 33.71
N GLU A 20 -1.93 -17.24 32.54
CA GLU A 20 -3.19 -17.96 32.35
C GLU A 20 -3.07 -19.48 32.57
N GLY A 21 -1.88 -20.00 32.91
CA GLY A 21 -1.62 -21.43 33.06
C GLY A 21 -1.56 -22.20 31.73
N ARG A 22 -1.33 -21.50 30.62
CA ARG A 22 -1.29 -22.04 29.25
C ARG A 22 0.13 -21.97 28.68
N LYS A 23 0.43 -22.81 27.69
CA LYS A 23 1.71 -22.82 26.96
C LYS A 23 1.51 -22.28 25.54
N LEU A 24 2.50 -21.56 25.02
CA LEU A 24 2.51 -21.17 23.61
C LEU A 24 3.16 -22.28 22.78
N VAL A 25 2.50 -22.69 21.69
CA VAL A 25 3.07 -23.62 20.71
C VAL A 25 3.19 -22.87 19.38
N VAL A 26 4.40 -22.77 18.85
CA VAL A 26 4.68 -22.19 17.53
C VAL A 26 4.94 -23.35 16.58
N ILE A 27 4.20 -23.40 15.47
CA ILE A 27 4.33 -24.44 14.45
C ILE A 27 4.78 -23.77 13.16
N ILE A 28 5.93 -24.17 12.64
CA ILE A 28 6.43 -23.81 11.31
C ILE A 28 6.26 -25.04 10.43
N ASP A 29 5.61 -24.91 9.28
CA ASP A 29 5.43 -26.01 8.34
C ASP A 29 6.00 -25.64 6.97
N GLY A 30 6.58 -26.62 6.27
CA GLY A 30 7.07 -26.46 4.90
C GLY A 30 8.37 -25.68 4.73
N LEU A 31 9.34 -25.85 5.63
CA LEU A 31 10.63 -25.13 5.57
C LEU A 31 11.40 -25.35 4.24
N ASP A 32 11.19 -26.49 3.59
CA ASP A 32 11.82 -26.84 2.31
C ASP A 32 11.33 -26.00 1.12
N HIS A 33 10.18 -25.32 1.22
CA HIS A 33 9.65 -24.46 0.15
C HIS A 33 10.52 -23.22 -0.07
N VAL A 34 11.02 -22.62 1.02
CA VAL A 34 11.89 -21.42 0.94
C VAL A 34 13.15 -21.74 0.14
N TRP A 35 13.76 -22.90 0.39
CA TRP A 35 14.91 -23.39 -0.37
C TRP A 35 14.57 -23.70 -1.84
N ARG A 36 13.49 -24.44 -2.09
CA ARG A 36 13.14 -24.93 -3.44
C ARG A 36 12.65 -23.84 -4.38
N GLU A 37 11.96 -22.83 -3.86
CA GLU A 37 11.27 -21.83 -4.67
C GLU A 37 12.04 -20.52 -4.73
N HIS A 38 12.80 -20.15 -3.70
CA HIS A 38 13.46 -18.84 -3.60
C HIS A 38 14.99 -18.94 -3.54
N GLN A 39 15.55 -20.14 -3.27
CA GLN A 39 17.00 -20.38 -3.07
C GLN A 39 17.66 -19.44 -2.04
N ASP A 40 16.87 -18.80 -1.18
CA ASP A 40 17.33 -17.78 -0.25
C ASP A 40 17.26 -18.30 1.18
N GLN A 41 18.42 -18.49 1.80
CA GLN A 41 18.56 -19.04 3.15
C GLN A 41 18.35 -17.99 4.25
N GLU A 42 18.29 -16.71 3.89
CA GLU A 42 18.35 -15.59 4.82
C GLU A 42 17.04 -15.43 5.62
N ASP A 43 15.87 -15.59 4.99
CA ASP A 43 14.56 -15.57 5.67
C ASP A 43 14.47 -16.63 6.77
N MET A 44 14.89 -17.85 6.45
CA MET A 44 14.91 -18.93 7.42
C MET A 44 15.89 -18.60 8.54
N ARG A 45 17.04 -18.01 8.24
CA ARG A 45 18.01 -17.62 9.26
C ARG A 45 17.43 -16.59 10.23
N CYS A 46 16.90 -15.47 9.74
CA CYS A 46 16.32 -14.42 10.59
C CYS A 46 15.17 -14.97 11.47
N LEU A 47 14.31 -15.81 10.89
CA LEU A 47 13.22 -16.46 11.63
C LEU A 47 13.74 -17.31 12.80
N PHE A 48 14.72 -18.18 12.55
CA PHE A 48 15.28 -19.05 13.60
C PHE A 48 16.22 -18.31 14.55
N GLU A 49 16.79 -17.18 14.13
CA GLU A 49 17.51 -16.27 15.02
C GLU A 49 16.59 -15.63 16.05
N ALA A 50 15.38 -15.25 15.66
CA ALA A 50 14.37 -14.69 16.55
C ALA A 50 13.71 -15.75 17.46
N LEU A 51 13.61 -17.01 17.00
CA LEU A 51 12.92 -18.09 17.72
C LEU A 51 13.82 -18.90 18.66
N LEU A 52 15.14 -18.87 18.46
CA LEU A 52 16.10 -19.67 19.21
C LEU A 52 17.11 -18.79 19.97
N PRO A 53 17.29 -19.02 21.29
CA PRO A 53 16.77 -20.14 22.08
C PRO A 53 15.27 -20.03 22.40
N VAL A 54 14.57 -21.17 22.45
CA VAL A 54 13.12 -21.20 22.70
C VAL A 54 12.82 -20.65 24.11
N PRO A 55 11.95 -19.63 24.24
CA PRO A 55 11.58 -19.10 25.55
C PRO A 55 10.91 -20.13 26.48
N VAL A 56 11.00 -19.92 27.80
CA VAL A 56 10.66 -20.93 28.84
C VAL A 56 9.24 -21.49 28.73
N ASN A 57 8.25 -20.68 28.31
CA ASN A 57 6.85 -21.10 28.15
C ASN A 57 6.42 -21.35 26.68
N VAL A 58 7.40 -21.45 25.78
CA VAL A 58 7.19 -21.70 24.35
C VAL A 58 7.57 -23.14 24.01
N ARG A 59 6.88 -23.72 23.03
CA ARG A 59 7.25 -24.96 22.35
C ARG A 59 7.29 -24.69 20.86
N LEU A 60 8.45 -24.87 20.26
CA LEU A 60 8.62 -24.76 18.81
C LEU A 60 8.50 -26.14 18.18
N VAL A 61 7.68 -26.26 17.15
CA VAL A 61 7.53 -27.45 16.31
C VAL A 61 7.82 -27.04 14.87
N VAL A 62 8.74 -27.74 14.21
CA VAL A 62 9.13 -27.45 12.83
C VAL A 62 8.84 -28.67 11.96
N GLY A 63 8.07 -28.48 10.90
CA GLY A 63 7.82 -29.43 9.83
C GLY A 63 8.62 -29.04 8.59
N THR A 64 9.34 -30.01 8.03
CA THR A 64 10.11 -29.84 6.79
C THR A 64 10.25 -31.17 6.07
N GLN A 65 10.34 -31.13 4.74
CA GLN A 65 10.89 -32.26 4.00
C GLN A 65 12.42 -32.32 4.20
N LYS A 66 13.01 -33.50 3.92
CA LYS A 66 14.48 -33.67 3.97
C LYS A 66 15.14 -32.72 2.96
N VAL A 67 15.99 -31.85 3.47
CA VAL A 67 16.87 -30.95 2.71
C VAL A 67 18.32 -31.16 3.18
N PRO A 68 19.34 -30.84 2.37
CA PRO A 68 20.72 -30.91 2.82
C PRO A 68 20.96 -30.07 4.08
N ASN A 69 21.80 -30.53 5.00
CA ASN A 69 22.09 -29.79 6.23
C ASN A 69 22.67 -28.39 5.95
N GLU A 70 23.44 -28.27 4.86
CA GLU A 70 23.98 -27.00 4.36
C GLU A 70 22.89 -26.00 3.94
N SER A 71 21.65 -26.47 3.78
CA SER A 71 20.48 -25.66 3.42
C SER A 71 19.62 -25.23 4.61
N LEU A 72 20.03 -25.57 5.84
CA LEU A 72 19.28 -25.29 7.07
C LEU A 72 20.03 -24.29 7.97
N PRO A 73 19.32 -23.44 8.72
CA PRO A 73 19.96 -22.51 9.65
C PRO A 73 20.82 -23.22 10.70
N SER A 74 22.06 -22.75 10.88
CA SER A 74 23.01 -23.33 11.84
C SER A 74 22.48 -23.34 13.28
N LYS A 75 21.75 -22.29 13.70
CA LYS A 75 21.06 -22.23 15.01
C LYS A 75 20.01 -23.33 15.18
N LEU A 76 19.26 -23.67 14.13
CA LEU A 76 18.28 -24.75 14.19
C LEU A 76 18.98 -26.10 14.39
N LEU A 77 20.05 -26.35 13.64
CA LEU A 77 20.85 -27.57 13.75
C LEU A 77 21.57 -27.69 15.11
N ALA A 78 21.99 -26.56 15.67
CA ALA A 78 22.60 -26.52 17.00
C ALA A 78 21.58 -26.76 18.13
N ALA A 79 20.36 -26.23 18.00
CA ALA A 79 19.31 -26.37 19.00
C ALA A 79 18.57 -27.72 18.91
N SER A 80 18.48 -28.30 17.71
CA SER A 80 17.88 -29.61 17.45
C SER A 80 18.68 -30.31 16.35
N PRO A 81 19.70 -31.09 16.72
CA PRO A 81 20.47 -31.91 15.79
C PRO A 81 19.58 -32.85 14.99
N VAL A 82 19.92 -33.09 13.71
CA VAL A 82 19.10 -33.89 12.76
C VAL A 82 18.87 -35.32 13.26
N ASP A 83 19.80 -35.87 14.03
CA ASP A 83 19.69 -37.20 14.64
C ASP A 83 18.64 -37.27 15.77
N GLU A 84 18.21 -36.13 16.30
CA GLU A 84 17.12 -36.02 17.28
C GLU A 84 15.75 -35.78 16.63
N TRP A 85 15.69 -35.63 15.30
CA TRP A 85 14.44 -35.31 14.61
C TRP A 85 13.49 -36.51 14.60
N THR A 86 12.22 -36.22 14.83
CA THR A 86 11.16 -37.24 14.75
C THR A 86 10.64 -37.31 13.32
N GLU A 87 10.95 -38.41 12.63
CA GLU A 87 10.38 -38.68 11.32
C GLU A 87 8.88 -39.00 11.47
N LEU A 88 8.04 -38.22 10.81
CA LEU A 88 6.60 -38.50 10.76
C LEU A 88 6.39 -39.84 10.03
N PRO A 89 5.79 -40.85 10.69
CA PRO A 89 5.64 -42.15 10.09
C PRO A 89 4.61 -42.09 8.96
N LEU A 90 4.79 -42.99 7.98
CA LEU A 90 3.77 -43.26 6.97
C LEU A 90 2.48 -43.78 7.64
N MET A 91 1.34 -43.58 6.97
CA MET A 91 0.06 -44.09 7.43
C MET A 91 0.07 -45.62 7.47
N ASP A 92 -0.20 -46.20 8.64
CA ASP A 92 -0.38 -47.64 8.77
C ASP A 92 -1.74 -48.11 8.18
N ARG A 93 -1.95 -49.43 8.12
CA ARG A 93 -3.19 -50.04 7.59
C ARG A 93 -4.44 -49.49 8.26
N ASN A 94 -4.37 -49.23 9.56
CA ASN A 94 -5.50 -48.75 10.34
C ASN A 94 -5.78 -47.26 10.07
N ALA A 95 -4.76 -46.44 9.86
CA ALA A 95 -4.90 -45.04 9.46
C ALA A 95 -5.52 -44.93 8.07
N VAL A 96 -5.04 -45.71 7.09
CA VAL A 96 -5.63 -45.77 5.74
C VAL A 96 -7.08 -46.25 5.79
N HIS A 97 -7.36 -47.30 6.56
CA HIS A 97 -8.72 -47.80 6.75
C HIS A 97 -9.65 -46.74 7.37
N ARG A 98 -9.24 -46.06 8.44
CA ARG A 98 -10.04 -44.99 9.07
C ARG A 98 -10.29 -43.81 8.12
N TRP A 99 -9.28 -43.43 7.35
CA TRP A 99 -9.41 -42.37 6.35
C TRP A 99 -10.43 -42.77 5.26
N LEU A 100 -10.31 -43.97 4.68
CA LEU A 100 -11.26 -44.48 3.69
C LEU A 100 -12.67 -44.70 4.25
N HIS A 101 -12.79 -45.10 5.52
CA HIS A 101 -14.08 -45.18 6.21
C HIS A 101 -14.78 -43.83 6.22
N PHE A 102 -14.06 -42.76 6.58
CA PHE A 102 -14.59 -41.40 6.54
C PHE A 102 -14.98 -40.95 5.12
N GLN A 103 -14.18 -41.28 4.10
CA GLN A 103 -14.54 -41.00 2.70
C GLN A 103 -15.78 -41.79 2.24
N SER A 104 -15.96 -43.02 2.72
CA SER A 104 -17.18 -43.81 2.47
C SER A 104 -18.40 -43.24 3.19
N GLU A 105 -18.26 -42.81 4.45
CA GLU A 105 -19.37 -42.24 5.25
C GLU A 105 -19.83 -40.89 4.71
N SER A 106 -18.91 -40.08 4.19
CA SER A 106 -19.22 -38.83 3.49
C SER A 106 -19.82 -39.04 2.09
N GLY A 107 -19.99 -40.30 1.66
CA GLY A 107 -20.64 -40.65 0.40
C GLY A 107 -19.79 -40.48 -0.84
N ARG A 108 -18.48 -40.17 -0.72
CA ARG A 108 -17.57 -39.99 -1.85
C ARG A 108 -17.23 -41.31 -2.54
N MET A 109 -17.19 -42.42 -1.80
CA MET A 109 -16.81 -43.75 -2.32
C MET A 109 -17.97 -44.75 -2.33
N LYS A 110 -18.17 -45.43 -3.46
CA LYS A 110 -19.05 -46.61 -3.58
C LYS A 110 -18.18 -47.87 -3.65
N LEU A 111 -18.43 -48.84 -2.78
CA LEU A 111 -17.71 -50.12 -2.77
C LEU A 111 -18.45 -51.15 -3.63
N GLU A 112 -17.70 -51.96 -4.36
CA GLU A 112 -18.25 -53.15 -5.02
C GLU A 112 -18.45 -54.27 -3.99
N VAL A 113 -19.67 -54.42 -3.47
CA VAL A 113 -19.99 -55.45 -2.48
C VAL A 113 -20.69 -56.62 -3.15
N ALA A 114 -20.01 -57.78 -3.21
CA ALA A 114 -20.61 -59.02 -3.69
C ALA A 114 -21.73 -59.49 -2.73
N VAL A 115 -22.75 -60.18 -3.26
CA VAL A 115 -24.00 -60.56 -2.57
C VAL A 115 -23.77 -61.32 -1.23
N ASN A 116 -22.62 -61.96 -1.07
CA ASN A 116 -22.27 -62.79 0.11
C ASN A 116 -21.17 -62.18 1.01
N ARG A 117 -20.83 -60.89 0.87
CA ARG A 117 -19.78 -60.24 1.69
C ARG A 117 -20.31 -59.06 2.50
N ASP A 118 -19.77 -58.88 3.70
CA ASP A 118 -20.02 -57.69 4.52
C ASP A 118 -19.27 -56.49 3.92
N ARG A 119 -19.94 -55.33 3.85
CA ARG A 119 -19.36 -54.06 3.42
C ARG A 119 -18.12 -53.70 4.24
N ARG A 120 -18.08 -54.02 5.54
CA ARG A 120 -16.92 -53.74 6.40
C ARG A 120 -15.69 -54.53 5.98
N GLU A 121 -15.86 -55.81 5.66
CA GLU A 121 -14.78 -56.67 5.18
C GLU A 121 -14.26 -56.21 3.82
N VAL A 122 -15.16 -55.78 2.92
CA VAL A 122 -14.77 -55.22 1.61
C VAL A 122 -13.99 -53.91 1.76
N LEU A 123 -14.41 -53.03 2.68
CA LEU A 123 -13.69 -51.79 2.99
C LEU A 123 -12.29 -52.08 3.55
N GLU A 124 -12.15 -53.09 4.41
CA GLU A 124 -10.87 -53.52 4.97
C GLU A 124 -9.92 -54.03 3.86
N ASP A 125 -10.42 -54.85 2.94
CA ASP A 125 -9.64 -55.33 1.80
C ASP A 125 -9.20 -54.20 0.86
N VAL A 126 -10.12 -53.27 0.54
CA VAL A 126 -9.82 -52.09 -0.29
C VAL A 126 -8.81 -51.18 0.41
N ALA A 127 -8.93 -50.97 1.71
CA ALA A 127 -7.95 -50.22 2.50
C ALA A 127 -6.59 -50.91 2.53
N GLY A 128 -6.56 -52.23 2.59
CA GLY A 128 -5.35 -53.03 2.44
C GLY A 128 -4.67 -52.77 1.11
N ALA A 129 -5.41 -52.83 -0.01
CA ALA A 129 -4.87 -52.57 -1.34
C ALA A 129 -4.35 -51.13 -1.49
N PHE A 130 -5.08 -50.13 -0.99
CA PHE A 130 -4.64 -48.74 -1.00
C PHE A 130 -3.35 -48.53 -0.20
N HIS A 131 -3.21 -49.19 0.96
CA HIS A 131 -1.95 -49.16 1.68
C HIS A 131 -0.85 -49.88 0.88
N ASP A 132 -1.12 -51.03 0.26
CA ASP A 132 -0.08 -51.80 -0.43
C ASP A 132 0.52 -51.02 -1.61
N ILE A 133 -0.29 -50.32 -2.40
CA ILE A 133 0.21 -49.45 -3.48
C ILE A 133 0.87 -48.17 -2.94
N SER A 134 0.33 -47.57 -1.89
CA SER A 134 0.82 -46.28 -1.35
C SER A 134 1.98 -46.41 -0.39
N ARG A 135 2.20 -47.60 0.15
CA ARG A 135 3.04 -47.86 1.32
C ARG A 135 2.73 -46.96 2.53
N GLY A 136 1.54 -46.36 2.57
CA GLY A 136 1.13 -45.42 3.62
C GLY A 136 1.46 -43.97 3.34
N LEU A 137 1.95 -43.62 2.14
CA LEU A 137 2.24 -42.23 1.75
C LEU A 137 0.92 -41.46 1.50
N PRO A 138 0.59 -40.42 2.30
CA PRO A 138 -0.72 -39.75 2.22
C PRO A 138 -1.02 -39.14 0.85
N LEU A 139 -0.04 -38.49 0.23
CA LEU A 139 -0.25 -37.81 -1.05
C LEU A 139 -0.48 -38.79 -2.20
N HIS A 140 0.23 -39.93 -2.21
CA HIS A 140 -0.08 -41.01 -3.17
C HIS A 140 -1.44 -41.64 -2.88
N LEU A 141 -1.80 -41.87 -1.60
CA LEU A 141 -3.12 -42.36 -1.24
C LEU A 141 -4.23 -41.45 -1.79
N ILE A 142 -4.09 -40.13 -1.65
CA ILE A 142 -5.04 -39.14 -2.17
C ILE A 142 -5.10 -39.21 -3.71
N TYR A 143 -3.96 -39.16 -4.40
CA TYR A 143 -3.95 -39.24 -5.87
C TYR A 143 -4.59 -40.52 -6.42
N SER A 144 -4.25 -41.67 -5.83
CA SER A 144 -4.82 -42.96 -6.21
C SER A 144 -6.31 -43.06 -5.88
N PHE A 145 -6.74 -42.45 -4.76
CA PHE A 145 -8.15 -42.37 -4.39
C PHE A 145 -8.93 -41.50 -5.38
N GLU A 146 -8.49 -40.27 -5.64
CA GLU A 146 -9.17 -39.35 -6.57
C GLU A 146 -9.19 -39.90 -7.99
N ASN A 147 -8.11 -40.56 -8.46
CA ASN A 147 -8.10 -41.26 -9.74
C ASN A 147 -9.21 -42.32 -9.82
N MET A 148 -9.40 -43.09 -8.75
CA MET A 148 -10.48 -44.08 -8.69
C MET A 148 -11.86 -43.42 -8.67
N MET A 149 -12.03 -42.32 -7.92
CA MET A 149 -13.31 -41.61 -7.80
C MET A 149 -13.75 -41.00 -9.12
N ASN A 150 -12.80 -40.48 -9.91
CA ASN A 150 -13.06 -39.91 -11.23
C ASN A 150 -13.65 -40.92 -12.23
N THR A 151 -13.45 -42.22 -12.02
CA THR A 151 -14.08 -43.26 -12.87
C THR A 151 -15.60 -43.40 -12.64
N GLY A 152 -16.11 -42.93 -11.50
CA GLY A 152 -17.52 -43.08 -11.09
C GLY A 152 -17.97 -44.53 -10.84
N LYS A 153 -17.06 -45.50 -10.94
CA LYS A 153 -17.35 -46.94 -10.77
C LYS A 153 -17.26 -47.35 -9.30
N PRO A 154 -17.99 -48.41 -8.89
CA PRO A 154 -17.75 -49.04 -7.59
C PRO A 154 -16.28 -49.50 -7.49
N VAL A 155 -15.64 -49.23 -6.36
CA VAL A 155 -14.24 -49.58 -6.11
C VAL A 155 -14.14 -51.04 -5.68
N SER A 156 -13.29 -51.80 -6.37
CA SER A 156 -12.88 -53.15 -5.97
C SER A 156 -11.40 -53.19 -5.56
N THR A 157 -11.01 -54.21 -4.78
CA THR A 157 -9.61 -54.46 -4.43
C THR A 157 -8.73 -54.67 -5.65
N GLY A 158 -9.27 -55.30 -6.71
CA GLY A 158 -8.53 -55.56 -7.94
C GLY A 158 -8.21 -54.28 -8.72
N ASP A 159 -9.14 -53.33 -8.76
CA ASP A 159 -8.94 -52.05 -9.43
C ASP A 159 -7.86 -51.21 -8.72
N VAL A 160 -7.88 -51.17 -7.39
CA VAL A 160 -6.87 -50.45 -6.60
C VAL A 160 -5.47 -51.05 -6.80
N SER A 161 -5.35 -52.38 -6.79
CA SER A 161 -4.07 -53.07 -7.02
C SER A 161 -3.51 -52.90 -8.43
N SER A 162 -4.30 -52.39 -9.38
CA SER A 162 -3.85 -52.11 -10.75
C SER A 162 -3.22 -50.72 -10.93
N LEU A 163 -3.33 -49.86 -9.91
CA LEU A 163 -2.75 -48.52 -9.92
C LEU A 163 -1.23 -48.57 -9.76
N PRO A 164 -0.50 -47.53 -10.22
CA PRO A 164 0.96 -47.46 -10.08
C PRO A 164 1.41 -47.58 -8.62
N GLU A 165 2.32 -48.51 -8.34
CA GLU A 165 2.95 -48.61 -7.03
C GLU A 165 3.89 -47.43 -6.76
N CYS A 166 4.18 -47.19 -5.48
CA CYS A 166 5.23 -46.27 -5.04
C CYS A 166 6.46 -47.04 -4.55
N PRO A 167 7.49 -47.23 -5.40
CA PRO A 167 8.72 -47.88 -4.98
C PRO A 167 9.41 -47.07 -3.87
N GLY A 168 9.73 -47.71 -2.75
CA GLY A 168 10.51 -47.09 -1.67
C GLY A 168 9.78 -46.05 -0.80
N GLY A 169 8.49 -45.80 -1.01
CA GLY A 169 7.68 -44.92 -0.14
C GLY A 169 7.93 -43.41 -0.30
N GLU A 170 8.53 -42.97 -1.42
CA GLU A 170 8.79 -41.56 -1.71
C GLU A 170 7.93 -41.02 -2.85
N ILE A 171 7.42 -39.79 -2.72
CA ILE A 171 6.52 -39.20 -3.73
C ILE A 171 7.17 -39.04 -5.11
N ARG A 172 8.47 -38.77 -5.17
CA ARG A 172 9.22 -38.64 -6.44
C ARG A 172 9.21 -39.96 -7.23
N ASN A 173 9.26 -41.10 -6.54
CA ASN A 173 9.20 -42.42 -7.18
C ASN A 173 7.80 -42.74 -7.70
N TYR A 174 6.76 -42.30 -7.00
CA TYR A 174 5.39 -42.34 -7.52
C TYR A 174 5.25 -41.47 -8.77
N TYR A 175 5.75 -40.23 -8.77
CA TYR A 175 5.71 -39.38 -9.96
C TYR A 175 6.47 -40.00 -11.13
N ALA A 176 7.63 -40.61 -10.90
CA ALA A 176 8.38 -41.32 -11.94
C ALA A 176 7.58 -42.50 -12.52
N SER A 177 6.99 -43.33 -11.66
CA SER A 177 6.16 -44.48 -12.05
C SER A 177 4.92 -44.05 -12.84
N LEU A 178 4.21 -43.03 -12.37
CA LEU A 178 3.07 -42.43 -13.06
C LEU A 178 3.50 -41.84 -14.40
N TRP A 179 4.62 -41.12 -14.43
CA TRP A 179 5.17 -40.48 -15.62
C TRP A 179 5.49 -41.47 -16.75
N GLU A 180 5.88 -42.71 -16.43
CA GLU A 180 6.08 -43.75 -17.45
C GLU A 180 4.76 -44.16 -18.12
N GLY A 181 3.67 -44.24 -17.35
CA GLY A 181 2.35 -44.68 -17.81
C GLY A 181 1.50 -43.61 -18.52
N LEU A 182 1.80 -42.32 -18.35
CA LEU A 182 1.04 -41.24 -18.99
C LEU A 182 1.19 -41.25 -20.52
N ALA A 183 0.11 -40.92 -21.24
CA ALA A 183 0.15 -40.67 -22.67
C ALA A 183 1.09 -39.50 -23.02
N GLN A 184 1.71 -39.51 -24.21
CA GLN A 184 2.65 -38.45 -24.60
C GLN A 184 1.99 -37.06 -24.57
N LYS A 185 0.73 -36.94 -25.03
CA LYS A 185 -0.04 -35.69 -24.98
C LYS A 185 -0.26 -35.21 -23.53
N ALA A 186 -0.54 -36.12 -22.59
CA ALA A 186 -0.69 -35.81 -21.16
C ALA A 186 0.61 -35.26 -20.55
N LYS A 187 1.76 -35.85 -20.89
CA LYS A 187 3.10 -35.35 -20.49
C LYS A 187 3.35 -33.94 -21.02
N CYS A 188 3.02 -33.69 -22.30
CA CYS A 188 3.15 -32.36 -22.88
C CYS A 188 2.27 -31.33 -22.17
N ILE A 189 0.99 -31.65 -21.89
CA ILE A 189 0.08 -30.76 -21.16
C ILE A 189 0.63 -30.43 -19.77
N LEU A 190 1.10 -31.42 -19.01
CA LEU A 190 1.68 -31.19 -17.68
C LEU A 190 2.94 -30.31 -17.74
N HIS A 191 3.82 -30.50 -18.73
CA HIS A 191 4.97 -29.62 -18.92
C HIS A 191 4.55 -28.19 -19.30
N VAL A 192 3.52 -28.02 -20.14
CA VAL A 192 2.98 -26.69 -20.45
C VAL A 192 2.46 -26.02 -19.18
N LEU A 193 1.56 -26.68 -18.44
CA LEU A 193 1.02 -26.14 -17.18
C LEU A 193 2.11 -25.82 -16.15
N ALA A 194 3.14 -26.67 -16.04
CA ALA A 194 4.26 -26.43 -15.13
C ALA A 194 5.14 -25.25 -15.56
N GLY A 195 5.27 -24.97 -16.86
CA GLY A 195 6.08 -23.87 -17.39
C GLY A 195 5.36 -22.51 -17.41
N LEU A 196 4.03 -22.51 -17.45
CA LEU A 196 3.23 -21.30 -17.34
C LEU A 196 3.42 -20.61 -15.99
N LYS A 197 3.31 -19.29 -15.99
CA LYS A 197 3.39 -18.46 -14.78
C LYS A 197 2.02 -18.19 -14.14
N PHE A 198 0.97 -18.84 -14.66
CA PHE A 198 -0.41 -18.76 -14.21
C PHE A 198 -1.13 -20.09 -14.47
N GLY A 199 -2.21 -20.34 -13.72
CA GLY A 199 -3.13 -21.42 -14.01
C GLY A 199 -4.21 -20.96 -15.01
N PRO A 200 -4.36 -21.57 -16.19
CA PRO A 200 -5.48 -21.25 -17.07
C PRO A 200 -6.81 -21.62 -16.39
N PRO A 201 -7.91 -20.89 -16.65
CA PRO A 201 -9.19 -21.23 -16.04
C PRO A 201 -9.66 -22.60 -16.57
N PRO A 202 -10.45 -23.38 -15.79
CA PRO A 202 -10.88 -24.71 -16.21
C PRO A 202 -11.56 -24.75 -17.58
N ALA A 203 -12.33 -23.70 -17.92
CA ALA A 203 -12.99 -23.56 -19.22
C ALA A 203 -11.98 -23.46 -20.39
N ALA A 204 -10.81 -22.87 -20.15
CA ALA A 204 -9.77 -22.69 -21.17
C ALA A 204 -9.01 -23.99 -21.50
N MET A 205 -9.02 -25.01 -20.64
CA MET A 205 -8.25 -26.25 -20.87
C MET A 205 -8.54 -26.89 -22.23
N ASN A 206 -9.81 -26.94 -22.63
CA ASN A 206 -10.22 -27.50 -23.92
C ASN A 206 -9.87 -26.60 -25.11
N ASP A 207 -9.84 -25.28 -24.89
CA ASP A 207 -9.53 -24.31 -25.94
C ASP A 207 -8.02 -24.18 -26.15
N CYS A 208 -7.24 -24.32 -25.08
CA CYS A 208 -5.77 -24.36 -25.09
C CYS A 208 -5.24 -25.65 -25.69
N PHE A 209 -5.78 -26.82 -25.38
CA PHE A 209 -5.14 -28.09 -25.80
C PHE A 209 -5.89 -28.83 -26.91
N GLY A 210 -7.11 -28.40 -27.22
CA GLY A 210 -7.99 -28.99 -28.22
C GLY A 210 -9.06 -29.93 -27.65
N ARG A 211 -10.03 -30.30 -28.49
CA ARG A 211 -11.17 -31.19 -28.15
C ARG A 211 -11.11 -32.54 -28.85
N SER A 212 -9.92 -32.96 -29.30
CA SER A 212 -9.75 -34.29 -29.86
C SER A 212 -9.96 -35.35 -28.77
N VAL A 213 -10.42 -36.56 -29.16
CA VAL A 213 -10.57 -37.68 -28.23
C VAL A 213 -9.27 -37.92 -27.46
N GLU A 214 -8.13 -37.91 -28.15
CA GLU A 214 -6.80 -38.03 -27.54
C GLU A 214 -6.50 -36.96 -26.48
N THR A 215 -6.95 -35.71 -26.67
CA THR A 215 -6.74 -34.63 -25.68
C THR A 215 -7.67 -34.79 -24.49
N LEU A 216 -8.93 -35.17 -24.72
CA LEU A 216 -9.88 -35.41 -23.65
C LEU A 216 -9.44 -36.60 -22.77
N ASP A 217 -8.95 -37.67 -23.39
CA ASP A 217 -8.36 -38.81 -22.68
C ASP A 217 -7.11 -38.35 -21.91
N ALA A 218 -6.21 -37.59 -22.52
CA ALA A 218 -5.01 -37.06 -21.86
C ALA A 218 -5.33 -36.13 -20.68
N LEU A 219 -6.37 -35.30 -20.78
CA LEU A 219 -6.82 -34.43 -19.68
C LEU A 219 -7.46 -35.25 -18.56
N SER A 220 -8.23 -36.28 -18.90
CA SER A 220 -8.80 -37.22 -17.93
C SER A 220 -7.69 -38.00 -17.20
N ASP A 221 -6.63 -38.39 -17.91
CA ASP A 221 -5.49 -39.14 -17.36
C ASP A 221 -4.76 -38.36 -16.26
N ILE A 222 -4.73 -37.02 -16.34
CA ILE A 222 -4.01 -36.16 -15.39
C ILE A 222 -4.94 -35.43 -14.42
N ASP A 223 -6.26 -35.57 -14.54
CA ASP A 223 -7.23 -34.77 -13.80
C ASP A 223 -7.08 -34.91 -12.27
N HIS A 224 -6.82 -36.14 -11.81
CA HIS A 224 -6.59 -36.45 -10.39
C HIS A 224 -5.32 -35.81 -9.80
N LEU A 225 -4.43 -35.26 -10.64
CA LEU A 225 -3.21 -34.56 -10.23
C LEU A 225 -3.40 -33.05 -10.08
N LEU A 226 -4.53 -32.53 -10.56
CA LEU A 226 -4.82 -31.10 -10.67
C LEU A 226 -5.91 -30.71 -9.67
N ASP A 227 -5.83 -29.47 -9.18
CA ASP A 227 -6.91 -28.80 -8.44
C ASP A 227 -7.59 -27.82 -9.41
N ARG A 228 -8.88 -28.01 -9.62
CA ARG A 228 -9.69 -27.16 -10.51
C ARG A 228 -10.50 -26.19 -9.68
N ARG A 229 -10.04 -24.95 -9.61
CA ARG A 229 -10.76 -23.83 -9.02
C ARG A 229 -11.47 -23.05 -10.12
N GLU A 230 -12.44 -22.23 -9.74
CA GLU A 230 -13.29 -21.51 -10.68
C GLU A 230 -12.51 -20.68 -11.72
N LEU A 231 -11.42 -20.01 -11.31
CA LEU A 231 -10.58 -19.17 -12.19
C LEU A 231 -9.22 -19.75 -12.57
N GLU A 232 -8.81 -20.88 -11.98
CA GLU A 232 -7.47 -21.44 -12.21
C GLU A 232 -7.45 -22.97 -12.13
N VAL A 233 -6.61 -23.58 -12.96
CA VAL A 233 -6.18 -24.97 -12.83
C VAL A 233 -4.74 -24.97 -12.33
N SER A 234 -4.53 -25.53 -11.14
CA SER A 234 -3.23 -25.61 -10.46
C SER A 234 -2.89 -27.08 -10.16
N PRO A 235 -1.65 -27.43 -9.80
CA PRO A 235 -1.39 -28.78 -9.31
C PRO A 235 -2.04 -28.93 -7.93
N PHE A 236 -2.56 -30.12 -7.62
CA PHE A 236 -3.09 -30.39 -6.27
C PHE A 236 -2.01 -30.22 -5.19
N HIS A 237 -0.76 -30.51 -5.54
CA HIS A 237 0.40 -30.25 -4.69
C HIS A 237 1.58 -29.71 -5.51
N ALA A 238 2.22 -28.64 -5.01
CA ALA A 238 3.28 -27.91 -5.73
C ALA A 238 4.49 -28.78 -6.14
N SER A 239 4.78 -29.84 -5.37
CA SER A 239 5.88 -30.78 -5.67
C SER A 239 5.77 -31.46 -7.04
N LEU A 240 4.56 -31.57 -7.61
CA LEU A 240 4.39 -32.12 -8.96
C LEU A 240 5.05 -31.22 -10.01
N PHE A 241 4.73 -29.93 -10.02
CA PHE A 241 5.31 -28.99 -10.98
C PHE A 241 6.81 -28.79 -10.73
N ALA A 242 7.26 -28.80 -9.48
CA ALA A 242 8.69 -28.80 -9.16
C ALA A 242 9.41 -30.01 -9.76
N PHE A 243 8.87 -31.23 -9.58
CA PHE A 243 9.41 -32.44 -10.19
C PHE A 243 9.50 -32.35 -11.72
N LEU A 244 8.52 -31.74 -12.37
CA LEU A 244 8.51 -31.55 -13.83
C LEU A 244 9.57 -30.55 -14.28
N ARG A 245 9.74 -29.44 -13.55
CA ARG A 245 10.73 -28.39 -13.85
C ARG A 245 12.18 -28.84 -13.67
N GLU A 246 12.43 -29.78 -12.75
CA GLU A 246 13.75 -30.38 -12.53
C GLU A 246 14.20 -31.29 -13.70
N LYS A 247 13.31 -31.68 -14.61
CA LYS A 247 13.68 -32.53 -15.77
C LYS A 247 14.40 -31.71 -16.83
N GLU A 248 15.52 -32.24 -17.33
CA GLU A 248 16.32 -31.61 -18.41
C GLU A 248 15.49 -31.28 -19.67
N SER A 249 14.51 -32.11 -20.01
CA SER A 249 13.66 -31.91 -21.19
C SER A 249 12.51 -30.91 -21.01
N HIS A 250 12.34 -30.31 -19.81
CA HIS A 250 11.17 -29.48 -19.53
C HIS A 250 11.08 -28.26 -20.43
N THR A 251 12.16 -27.49 -20.55
CA THR A 251 12.22 -26.25 -21.33
C THR A 251 11.88 -26.52 -22.80
N ASP A 252 12.52 -27.51 -23.41
CA ASP A 252 12.28 -27.89 -24.81
C ASP A 252 10.81 -28.29 -25.06
N ILE A 253 10.20 -29.06 -24.16
CA ILE A 253 8.81 -29.49 -24.29
C ILE A 253 7.86 -28.32 -24.08
N PHE A 254 8.14 -27.45 -23.11
CA PHE A 254 7.34 -26.25 -22.86
C PHE A 254 7.34 -25.35 -24.11
N GLU A 255 8.51 -25.02 -24.65
CA GLU A 255 8.64 -24.17 -25.84
C GLU A 255 7.94 -24.78 -27.06
N ALA A 256 8.05 -26.09 -27.26
CA ALA A 256 7.42 -26.78 -28.38
C ALA A 256 5.87 -26.79 -28.31
N HIS A 257 5.27 -26.78 -27.12
CA HIS A 257 3.84 -27.02 -26.93
C HIS A 257 3.04 -25.87 -26.30
N ALA A 258 3.69 -24.82 -25.78
CA ALA A 258 2.99 -23.66 -25.22
C ALA A 258 2.35 -22.75 -26.27
N HIS A 259 2.65 -22.96 -27.56
CA HIS A 259 2.06 -22.21 -28.68
C HIS A 259 0.53 -22.31 -28.73
N ASP A 260 -0.06 -23.43 -28.29
CA ASP A 260 -1.52 -23.56 -28.27
C ASP A 260 -2.16 -22.66 -27.18
N VAL A 261 -1.50 -22.51 -26.03
CA VAL A 261 -1.92 -21.57 -24.98
C VAL A 261 -1.72 -20.12 -25.43
N LEU A 262 -0.63 -19.83 -26.14
CA LEU A 262 -0.40 -18.52 -26.73
C LEU A 262 -1.51 -18.17 -27.74
N ALA A 263 -1.89 -19.12 -28.61
CA ALA A 263 -2.97 -18.93 -29.56
C ALA A 263 -4.32 -18.66 -28.86
N TRP A 264 -4.58 -19.32 -27.73
CA TRP A 264 -5.75 -19.00 -26.89
C TRP A 264 -5.68 -17.57 -26.35
N LEU A 265 -4.56 -17.16 -25.75
CA LEU A 265 -4.35 -15.80 -25.23
C LEU A 265 -4.60 -14.73 -26.32
N GLU A 266 -4.09 -14.95 -27.52
CA GLU A 266 -4.22 -14.02 -28.63
C GLU A 266 -5.66 -13.90 -29.15
N ASN A 267 -6.38 -15.02 -29.26
CA ASN A 267 -7.60 -15.07 -30.07
C ASN A 267 -8.90 -15.18 -29.27
N THR A 268 -8.91 -15.91 -28.16
CA THR A 268 -10.17 -16.34 -27.50
C THR A 268 -10.18 -16.22 -25.99
N ALA A 269 -9.04 -15.93 -25.35
CA ALA A 269 -9.00 -15.69 -23.91
C ALA A 269 -9.89 -14.51 -23.50
N PRO A 270 -10.52 -14.58 -22.31
CA PRO A 270 -11.20 -13.42 -21.76
C PRO A 270 -10.20 -12.30 -21.45
N ASP A 271 -10.69 -11.07 -21.37
CA ASP A 271 -9.87 -9.86 -21.43
C ASP A 271 -8.79 -9.82 -20.34
N TYR A 272 -9.15 -10.13 -19.08
CA TYR A 272 -8.19 -10.20 -17.99
C TYR A 272 -7.01 -11.15 -18.26
N TRP A 273 -7.26 -12.40 -18.66
CA TRP A 273 -6.16 -13.36 -18.87
C TRP A 273 -5.28 -12.98 -20.06
N ARG A 274 -5.88 -12.45 -21.14
CA ARG A 274 -5.10 -11.88 -22.25
C ARG A 274 -4.21 -10.75 -21.75
N TRP A 275 -4.78 -9.77 -21.06
CA TRP A 275 -4.07 -8.62 -20.52
C TRP A 275 -2.95 -9.03 -19.55
N ALA A 276 -3.23 -9.96 -18.62
CA ALA A 276 -2.31 -10.34 -17.56
C ALA A 276 -1.13 -11.19 -18.06
N TRP A 277 -1.35 -12.03 -19.08
CA TRP A 277 -0.42 -13.14 -19.38
C TRP A 277 0.08 -13.23 -20.81
N LEU A 278 -0.50 -12.51 -21.78
CA LEU A 278 -0.06 -12.59 -23.17
C LEU A 278 1.41 -12.17 -23.34
N TRP A 279 1.77 -10.98 -22.88
CA TRP A 279 3.14 -10.45 -23.02
C TRP A 279 4.17 -11.29 -22.26
N ILE A 280 3.77 -11.76 -21.06
CA ILE A 280 4.56 -12.67 -20.25
C ILE A 280 4.84 -13.98 -21.01
N THR A 281 3.81 -14.58 -21.62
CA THR A 281 3.93 -15.88 -22.29
C THR A 281 4.74 -15.76 -23.58
N LYS A 282 4.55 -14.68 -24.35
CA LYS A 282 5.40 -14.36 -25.51
C LYS A 282 6.87 -14.23 -25.13
N ALA A 283 7.16 -13.50 -24.05
CA ALA A 283 8.52 -13.34 -23.55
C ALA A 283 9.14 -14.67 -23.10
N GLN A 284 8.37 -15.55 -22.47
CA GLN A 284 8.83 -16.91 -22.13
C GLN A 284 9.17 -17.77 -23.36
N LEU A 285 8.58 -17.47 -24.52
CA LEU A 285 8.84 -18.14 -25.80
C LEU A 285 9.84 -17.38 -26.68
N GLY A 286 10.50 -16.36 -26.13
CA GLY A 286 11.56 -15.60 -26.79
C GLY A 286 11.12 -14.34 -27.53
N ASP A 287 9.82 -14.03 -27.61
CA ASP A 287 9.32 -12.77 -28.16
C ASP A 287 9.15 -11.71 -27.05
N THR A 288 10.14 -10.84 -26.92
CA THR A 288 10.23 -9.83 -25.86
C THR A 288 9.65 -8.47 -26.26
N HIS A 289 9.22 -8.30 -27.51
CA HIS A 289 8.87 -6.99 -28.06
C HIS A 289 7.72 -6.32 -27.28
N ASP A 290 6.61 -7.04 -27.10
CA ASP A 290 5.42 -6.47 -26.46
C ASP A 290 5.66 -6.16 -24.99
N ILE A 291 6.31 -7.05 -24.23
CA ILE A 291 6.57 -6.83 -22.80
C ILE A 291 7.52 -5.65 -22.57
N LEU A 292 8.46 -5.40 -23.48
CA LEU A 292 9.33 -4.23 -23.39
C LEU A 292 8.58 -2.95 -23.78
N HIS A 293 7.85 -2.92 -24.88
CA HIS A 293 7.37 -1.65 -25.45
C HIS A 293 5.93 -1.28 -25.08
N ALA A 294 5.06 -2.24 -24.78
CA ALA A 294 3.65 -1.97 -24.53
C ALA A 294 3.35 -1.43 -23.11
N PRO A 295 4.02 -1.89 -22.03
CA PRO A 295 3.83 -1.28 -20.71
C PRO A 295 4.27 0.19 -20.71
N CYS A 296 3.33 1.05 -20.36
CA CYS A 296 3.48 2.50 -20.29
C CYS A 296 2.48 3.09 -19.29
N ARG A 297 2.61 4.39 -18.99
CA ARG A 297 1.72 5.08 -18.05
C ARG A 297 0.25 4.96 -18.44
N ALA A 298 -0.09 5.19 -19.71
CA ALA A 298 -1.46 5.09 -20.20
C ALA A 298 -2.04 3.67 -20.01
N TRP A 299 -1.24 2.63 -20.26
CA TRP A 299 -1.63 1.25 -19.99
C TRP A 299 -1.85 0.98 -18.49
N ALA A 300 -1.01 1.54 -17.61
CA ALA A 300 -1.17 1.39 -16.17
C ALA A 300 -2.46 2.09 -15.68
N ILE A 301 -2.74 3.31 -16.14
CA ILE A 301 -3.99 4.03 -15.87
C ILE A 301 -5.19 3.20 -16.30
N GLU A 302 -5.20 2.71 -17.55
CA GLU A 302 -6.27 1.87 -18.07
C GLU A 302 -6.45 0.60 -17.21
N SER A 303 -5.35 -0.04 -16.81
CA SER A 303 -5.39 -1.25 -15.98
C SER A 303 -6.01 -1.00 -14.61
N LEU A 304 -5.62 0.09 -13.93
CA LEU A 304 -6.20 0.48 -12.65
C LEU A 304 -7.69 0.81 -12.77
N THR A 305 -8.08 1.56 -13.80
CA THR A 305 -9.49 1.93 -14.03
C THR A 305 -10.40 0.75 -14.43
N LYS A 306 -9.83 -0.36 -14.91
CA LYS A 306 -10.54 -1.63 -15.14
C LYS A 306 -10.74 -2.44 -13.85
N GLY A 307 -10.18 -2.01 -12.73
CA GLY A 307 -10.20 -2.75 -11.46
C GLY A 307 -9.27 -3.96 -11.46
N TYR A 308 -8.24 -3.98 -12.32
CA TYR A 308 -7.28 -5.07 -12.33
C TYR A 308 -6.29 -5.00 -11.16
N PRO A 309 -5.77 -6.14 -10.68
CA PRO A 309 -4.92 -6.15 -9.50
C PRO A 309 -3.60 -5.40 -9.68
N VAL A 310 -3.29 -4.53 -8.72
CA VAL A 310 -2.04 -3.76 -8.66
C VAL A 310 -0.82 -4.68 -8.67
N GLU A 311 -0.88 -5.82 -7.97
CA GLU A 311 0.21 -6.79 -7.96
C GLU A 311 0.52 -7.32 -9.36
N GLN A 312 -0.51 -7.59 -10.17
CA GLN A 312 -0.31 -8.10 -11.53
C GLN A 312 0.25 -7.02 -12.46
N VAL A 313 -0.22 -5.77 -12.34
CA VAL A 313 0.38 -4.63 -13.05
C VAL A 313 1.87 -4.55 -12.73
N ALA A 314 2.22 -4.63 -11.45
CA ALA A 314 3.59 -4.56 -11.00
C ALA A 314 4.44 -5.75 -11.47
N ILE A 315 3.90 -6.98 -11.51
CA ILE A 315 4.60 -8.16 -12.05
C ILE A 315 4.96 -7.96 -13.54
N ILE A 316 4.06 -7.38 -14.33
CA ILE A 316 4.32 -7.10 -15.75
C ILE A 316 5.44 -6.06 -15.89
N LEU A 317 5.37 -4.99 -15.10
CA LEU A 317 6.38 -3.92 -15.10
C LEU A 317 7.75 -4.42 -14.62
N ASP A 318 7.82 -5.20 -13.55
CA ASP A 318 9.07 -5.76 -13.03
C ASP A 318 9.77 -6.66 -14.06
N ARG A 319 9.01 -7.46 -14.80
CA ARG A 319 9.56 -8.30 -15.87
C ARG A 319 10.09 -7.48 -17.03
N ALA A 320 9.32 -6.48 -17.47
CA ALA A 320 9.77 -5.54 -18.48
C ALA A 320 11.05 -4.82 -18.03
N GLU A 321 11.11 -4.44 -16.76
CA GLU A 321 12.26 -3.75 -16.15
C GLU A 321 13.52 -4.63 -16.14
N ILE A 322 13.40 -5.90 -15.70
CA ILE A 322 14.51 -6.85 -15.71
C ILE A 322 15.08 -7.00 -17.13
N MET A 323 14.21 -7.12 -18.14
CA MET A 323 14.62 -7.28 -19.53
C MET A 323 15.29 -6.01 -20.07
N ALA A 324 14.74 -4.83 -19.79
CA ALA A 324 15.38 -3.56 -20.15
C ALA A 324 16.76 -3.39 -19.49
N PHE A 325 16.91 -3.83 -18.24
CA PHE A 325 18.19 -3.84 -17.53
C PHE A 325 19.19 -4.83 -18.14
N GLU A 326 18.75 -6.02 -18.54
CA GLU A 326 19.57 -7.03 -19.21
C GLU A 326 20.07 -6.54 -20.59
N ASP A 327 19.22 -5.85 -21.35
CA ASP A 327 19.60 -5.21 -22.61
C ASP A 327 20.42 -3.92 -22.42
N PHE A 328 20.55 -3.45 -21.17
CA PHE A 328 21.20 -2.21 -20.79
C PHE A 328 20.55 -0.96 -21.43
N ASP A 329 19.23 -1.01 -21.64
CA ASP A 329 18.42 0.15 -22.00
C ASP A 329 18.06 0.92 -20.72
N VAL A 330 18.99 1.79 -20.31
CA VAL A 330 18.87 2.54 -19.04
C VAL A 330 17.70 3.52 -19.02
N GLU A 331 17.30 4.06 -20.18
CA GLU A 331 16.17 4.97 -20.30
C GLU A 331 14.87 4.21 -20.04
N LYS A 332 14.67 3.11 -20.75
CA LYS A 332 13.47 2.29 -20.60
C LYS A 332 13.39 1.64 -19.23
N PHE A 333 14.53 1.17 -18.70
CA PHE A 333 14.65 0.66 -17.34
C PHE A 333 14.18 1.69 -16.31
N HIS A 334 14.61 2.95 -16.42
CA HIS A 334 14.17 4.01 -15.51
C HIS A 334 12.68 4.29 -15.62
N ALA A 335 12.16 4.44 -16.85
CA ALA A 335 10.74 4.70 -17.07
C ALA A 335 9.85 3.60 -16.47
N LEU A 336 10.25 2.33 -16.64
CA LEU A 336 9.54 1.17 -16.08
C LEU A 336 9.65 1.11 -14.55
N ARG A 337 10.83 1.36 -13.98
CA ARG A 337 11.03 1.39 -12.54
C ARG A 337 10.21 2.50 -11.88
N SER A 338 10.26 3.72 -12.41
CA SER A 338 9.47 4.85 -11.90
C SER A 338 7.99 4.48 -11.90
N LEU A 339 7.48 3.95 -13.03
CA LEU A 339 6.08 3.53 -13.13
C LEU A 339 5.73 2.38 -12.16
N SER A 340 6.60 1.38 -11.99
CA SER A 340 6.40 0.29 -11.03
C SER A 340 6.32 0.83 -9.60
N THR A 341 7.20 1.77 -9.23
CA THR A 341 7.14 2.48 -7.95
C THR A 341 5.82 3.21 -7.78
N ARG A 342 5.36 3.97 -8.79
CA ARG A 342 4.07 4.70 -8.70
C ARG A 342 2.87 3.77 -8.56
N VAL A 343 2.85 2.67 -9.30
CA VAL A 343 1.79 1.65 -9.22
C VAL A 343 1.69 1.05 -7.82
N ARG A 344 2.83 0.81 -7.16
CA ARG A 344 2.86 0.27 -5.78
C ARG A 344 2.48 1.31 -4.74
N ASN A 345 2.93 2.55 -4.91
CA ASN A 345 2.61 3.65 -4.02
C ASN A 345 1.12 4.02 -4.08
N ALA A 346 0.44 3.78 -5.21
CA ALA A 346 -0.97 4.13 -5.38
C ALA A 346 -1.86 3.67 -4.21
N PRO A 347 -1.95 2.37 -3.86
CA PRO A 347 -2.69 1.91 -2.68
C PRO A 347 -2.00 2.18 -1.34
N GLU A 348 -0.67 2.20 -1.30
CA GLU A 348 0.09 2.20 -0.04
C GLU A 348 0.23 3.59 0.57
N THR A 349 0.49 4.60 -0.26
CA THR A 349 0.92 5.92 0.21
C THR A 349 0.33 7.09 -0.55
N GLN A 350 -0.32 6.94 -1.70
CA GLN A 350 -0.73 8.08 -2.54
C GLN A 350 -2.18 8.55 -2.31
N THR A 351 -3.04 7.76 -1.67
CA THR A 351 -4.44 8.11 -1.39
C THR A 351 -4.90 7.55 -0.05
N HIS A 352 -5.93 8.15 0.53
CA HIS A 352 -6.65 7.60 1.68
C HIS A 352 -7.95 6.89 1.28
N GLU A 353 -8.33 6.98 0.01
CA GLU A 353 -9.62 6.54 -0.53
C GLU A 353 -9.45 5.35 -1.51
N TRP A 354 -8.38 4.55 -1.34
CA TRP A 354 -8.08 3.41 -2.22
C TRP A 354 -9.24 2.40 -2.34
N PRO A 355 -9.91 1.98 -1.24
CA PRO A 355 -11.06 1.09 -1.35
C PRO A 355 -12.19 1.68 -2.20
N LEU A 356 -12.43 2.99 -2.13
CA LEU A 356 -13.42 3.66 -2.97
C LEU A 356 -13.00 3.71 -4.44
N PHE A 357 -11.71 3.92 -4.73
CA PHE A 357 -11.19 3.85 -6.10
C PHE A 357 -11.44 2.47 -6.70
N GLN A 358 -11.10 1.40 -5.97
CA GLN A 358 -11.26 0.03 -6.43
C GLN A 358 -12.74 -0.34 -6.59
N GLU A 359 -13.61 0.11 -5.68
CA GLU A 359 -15.07 -0.08 -5.81
C GLU A 359 -15.60 0.51 -7.12
N VAL A 360 -15.26 1.77 -7.39
CA VAL A 360 -15.73 2.47 -8.59
C VAL A 360 -15.12 1.85 -9.86
N ALA A 361 -13.85 1.45 -9.82
CA ALA A 361 -13.17 0.80 -10.95
C ALA A 361 -13.83 -0.53 -11.31
N VAL A 362 -14.13 -1.37 -10.32
CA VAL A 362 -14.82 -2.65 -10.52
C VAL A 362 -16.25 -2.43 -11.03
N ALA A 363 -16.99 -1.50 -10.43
CA ALA A 363 -18.36 -1.19 -10.83
C ALA A 363 -18.47 -0.65 -12.26
N LEU A 364 -17.45 0.09 -12.74
CA LEU A 364 -17.40 0.63 -14.09
C LEU A 364 -16.63 -0.27 -15.08
N SER A 365 -16.09 -1.39 -14.61
CA SER A 365 -15.22 -2.24 -15.43
C SER A 365 -15.97 -2.78 -16.66
N PRO A 366 -15.36 -2.70 -17.85
CA PRO A 366 -15.92 -3.37 -19.03
C PRO A 366 -15.69 -4.90 -18.98
N ASP A 367 -14.80 -5.39 -18.12
CA ASP A 367 -14.51 -6.82 -18.00
C ASP A 367 -15.47 -7.48 -17.01
N PRO A 368 -16.31 -8.45 -17.44
CA PRO A 368 -17.27 -9.09 -16.56
C PRO A 368 -16.62 -9.90 -15.43
N ASN A 369 -15.33 -10.24 -15.54
CA ASN A 369 -14.64 -11.05 -14.52
C ASN A 369 -13.99 -10.19 -13.42
N ALA A 370 -14.05 -8.85 -13.49
CA ALA A 370 -13.37 -7.97 -12.53
C ALA A 370 -13.80 -8.23 -11.07
N SER A 371 -15.10 -8.40 -10.82
CA SER A 371 -15.62 -8.71 -9.48
C SER A 371 -15.27 -10.13 -9.04
N ASP A 372 -15.30 -11.11 -9.95
CA ASP A 372 -14.92 -12.49 -9.66
C ASP A 372 -13.45 -12.60 -9.23
N LEU A 373 -12.55 -11.85 -9.88
CA LEU A 373 -11.14 -11.82 -9.51
C LEU A 373 -10.93 -11.39 -8.04
N LEU A 374 -11.70 -10.41 -7.57
CA LEU A 374 -11.67 -10.00 -6.16
C LEU A 374 -12.26 -11.09 -5.26
N ARG A 375 -13.41 -11.67 -5.63
CA ARG A 375 -14.05 -12.75 -4.86
C ARG A 375 -13.12 -13.92 -4.62
N HIS A 376 -12.38 -14.36 -5.64
CA HIS A 376 -11.44 -15.46 -5.50
C HIS A 376 -10.21 -15.14 -4.64
N ARG A 377 -9.90 -13.86 -4.47
CA ARG A 377 -8.78 -13.38 -3.67
C ARG A 377 -9.18 -12.86 -2.30
N ILE A 378 -10.42 -13.11 -1.84
CA ILE A 378 -10.96 -12.57 -0.57
C ILE A 378 -10.03 -12.75 0.65
N ARG A 379 -9.26 -13.84 0.70
CA ARG A 379 -8.30 -14.12 1.79
C ARG A 379 -7.01 -13.28 1.72
N GLN A 380 -6.69 -12.75 0.54
CA GLN A 380 -5.50 -11.94 0.25
C GLN A 380 -5.81 -10.44 0.24
N LEU A 381 -7.09 -10.05 0.17
CA LEU A 381 -7.50 -8.64 0.16
C LEU A 381 -7.29 -7.99 1.54
N PRO A 382 -6.93 -6.70 1.61
CA PRO A 382 -7.10 -5.88 2.82
C PRO A 382 -8.53 -5.93 3.35
N ALA A 383 -8.71 -5.80 4.67
CA ALA A 383 -10.03 -5.99 5.28
C ALA A 383 -11.09 -5.02 4.74
N ASP A 384 -10.71 -3.77 4.50
CA ASP A 384 -11.52 -2.68 3.94
C ASP A 384 -11.87 -2.85 2.45
N GLU A 385 -11.22 -3.76 1.72
CA GLU A 385 -11.58 -4.12 0.34
C GLU A 385 -12.60 -5.26 0.27
N ILE A 386 -12.74 -6.07 1.34
CA ILE A 386 -13.68 -7.21 1.36
C ILE A 386 -15.15 -6.80 1.11
N PRO A 387 -15.66 -5.67 1.66
CA PRO A 387 -17.02 -5.21 1.37
C PRO A 387 -17.30 -4.99 -0.13
N ILE A 388 -16.29 -4.62 -0.92
CA ILE A 388 -16.42 -4.40 -2.37
C ILE A 388 -16.83 -5.69 -3.09
N VAL A 389 -16.30 -6.83 -2.65
CA VAL A 389 -16.63 -8.15 -3.19
C VAL A 389 -18.13 -8.41 -3.06
N VAL A 390 -18.71 -8.08 -1.91
CA VAL A 390 -20.13 -8.28 -1.63
C VAL A 390 -20.98 -7.29 -2.44
N ARG A 391 -20.60 -6.00 -2.49
CA ARG A 391 -21.31 -4.98 -3.28
C ARG A 391 -21.34 -5.29 -4.78
N SER A 392 -20.29 -5.90 -5.30
CA SER A 392 -20.15 -6.25 -6.73
C SER A 392 -20.61 -7.67 -7.08
N SER A 393 -21.11 -8.44 -6.10
CA SER A 393 -21.58 -9.81 -6.31
C SER A 393 -22.92 -9.88 -7.04
N GLU A 394 -23.05 -10.85 -7.94
CA GLU A 394 -24.35 -11.20 -8.52
C GLU A 394 -25.32 -11.73 -7.45
N ASN A 395 -26.61 -11.43 -7.58
CA ASN A 395 -27.64 -11.83 -6.62
C ASN A 395 -27.67 -13.35 -6.32
N CYS A 396 -27.31 -14.20 -7.28
CA CYS A 396 -27.28 -15.66 -7.11
C CYS A 396 -26.11 -16.15 -6.24
N LEU A 397 -25.03 -15.37 -6.14
CA LEU A 397 -23.82 -15.68 -5.37
C LEU A 397 -23.72 -14.89 -4.06
N LEU A 398 -24.59 -13.89 -3.87
CA LEU A 398 -24.52 -12.95 -2.76
C LEU A 398 -24.49 -13.64 -1.39
N ASP A 399 -25.42 -14.56 -1.12
CA ASP A 399 -25.50 -15.24 0.18
C ASP A 399 -24.24 -16.07 0.50
N HIS A 400 -23.69 -16.75 -0.51
CA HIS A 400 -22.44 -17.51 -0.39
C HIS A 400 -21.27 -16.56 -0.12
N THR A 401 -21.18 -15.47 -0.88
CA THR A 401 -20.10 -14.50 -0.79
C THR A 401 -20.11 -13.76 0.55
N VAL A 402 -21.30 -13.39 1.06
CA VAL A 402 -21.45 -12.84 2.41
C VAL A 402 -20.98 -13.84 3.47
N SER A 403 -21.39 -15.11 3.36
CA SER A 403 -20.96 -16.16 4.30
C SER A 403 -19.43 -16.32 4.32
N ASP A 404 -18.79 -16.35 3.15
CA ASP A 404 -17.34 -16.47 3.04
C ASP A 404 -16.61 -15.24 3.60
N ALA A 405 -17.08 -14.05 3.26
CA ALA A 405 -16.55 -12.78 3.74
C ALA A 405 -16.63 -12.67 5.27
N VAL A 406 -17.80 -13.00 5.85
CA VAL A 406 -18.01 -13.01 7.30
C VAL A 406 -17.10 -14.04 7.98
N SER A 407 -16.92 -15.22 7.39
CA SER A 407 -16.03 -16.26 7.93
C SER A 407 -14.59 -15.77 7.98
N GLU A 408 -14.11 -15.16 6.89
CA GLU A 408 -12.76 -14.62 6.79
C GLU A 408 -12.52 -13.44 7.74
N LEU A 409 -13.45 -12.49 7.82
CA LEU A 409 -13.34 -11.34 8.72
C LEU A 409 -13.38 -11.77 10.21
N ASN A 410 -14.24 -12.72 10.56
CA ASN A 410 -14.23 -13.31 11.91
C ASN A 410 -12.92 -14.03 12.22
N ARG A 411 -12.31 -14.72 11.23
CA ARG A 411 -10.99 -15.34 11.38
C ARG A 411 -9.93 -14.27 11.70
N ARG A 412 -9.93 -13.13 11.01
CA ARG A 412 -9.00 -12.02 11.26
C ARG A 412 -9.19 -11.38 12.64
N LEU A 413 -10.44 -11.08 13.01
CA LEU A 413 -10.77 -10.52 14.33
C LEU A 413 -10.37 -11.48 15.48
N ALA A 414 -10.54 -12.79 15.30
CA ALA A 414 -10.11 -13.79 16.28
C ALA A 414 -8.58 -13.83 16.46
N VAL A 415 -7.81 -13.49 15.43
CA VAL A 415 -6.34 -13.44 15.46
C VAL A 415 -5.85 -12.12 16.06
N GLY A 416 -6.48 -10.99 15.73
CA GLY A 416 -6.07 -9.63 16.13
C GLY A 416 -6.32 -9.25 17.60
N ALA A 417 -6.88 -10.16 18.42
CA ALA A 417 -7.12 -9.92 19.85
C ALA A 417 -5.84 -9.92 20.72
N ARG A 418 -4.64 -9.79 20.13
CA ARG A 418 -3.34 -9.77 20.81
C ARG A 418 -2.53 -8.57 20.34
N SER A 419 -2.00 -7.86 21.32
CA SER A 419 -1.59 -6.46 21.29
C SER A 419 -0.38 -6.13 20.40
N ASP A 420 -0.61 -5.35 19.33
CA ASP A 420 0.35 -4.44 18.66
C ASP A 420 -0.41 -3.29 17.98
N ALA A 421 0.25 -2.15 17.74
CA ALA A 421 -0.37 -0.95 17.13
C ALA A 421 -0.79 -1.13 15.66
N GLU A 422 -0.02 -1.86 14.85
CA GLU A 422 -0.40 -2.22 13.47
C GLU A 422 -1.54 -3.25 13.45
N ILE A 423 -1.52 -4.22 14.38
CA ILE A 423 -2.60 -5.19 14.56
C ILE A 423 -3.91 -4.51 15.00
N LEU A 424 -3.82 -3.43 15.80
CA LEU A 424 -4.98 -2.62 16.19
C LEU A 424 -5.66 -1.94 14.99
N GLY A 425 -4.88 -1.43 14.03
CA GLY A 425 -5.41 -0.81 12.80
C GLY A 425 -6.13 -1.81 11.90
N GLU A 426 -5.53 -2.99 11.64
CA GLU A 426 -6.17 -4.05 10.84
C GLU A 426 -7.41 -4.63 11.56
N HIS A 427 -7.36 -4.74 12.90
CA HIS A 427 -8.51 -5.17 13.69
C HIS A 427 -9.68 -4.18 13.58
N GLU A 428 -9.40 -2.88 13.63
CA GLU A 428 -10.41 -1.83 13.44
C GLU A 428 -11.02 -1.91 12.03
N ARG A 429 -10.20 -1.96 10.99
CA ARG A 429 -10.65 -2.12 9.59
C ARG A 429 -11.51 -3.37 9.42
N ALA A 430 -11.10 -4.50 10.00
CA ALA A 430 -11.87 -5.74 9.95
C ALA A 430 -13.22 -5.64 10.67
N ALA A 431 -13.32 -4.85 11.75
CA ALA A 431 -14.60 -4.64 12.44
C ALA A 431 -15.57 -3.80 11.59
N TYR A 432 -15.10 -2.73 10.94
CA TYR A 432 -15.89 -1.94 10.00
C TYR A 432 -16.33 -2.77 8.79
N ALA A 433 -15.39 -3.51 8.18
CA ALA A 433 -15.69 -4.38 7.06
C ALA A 433 -16.72 -5.48 7.41
N LEU A 434 -16.64 -6.04 8.63
CA LEU A 434 -17.58 -7.07 9.08
C LEU A 434 -19.01 -6.54 9.13
N VAL A 435 -19.22 -5.35 9.69
CA VAL A 435 -20.56 -4.78 9.77
C VAL A 435 -21.08 -4.36 8.40
N GLU A 436 -20.22 -3.87 7.51
CA GLU A 436 -20.61 -3.56 6.13
C GLU A 436 -21.03 -4.82 5.36
N VAL A 437 -20.23 -5.88 5.39
CA VAL A 437 -20.59 -7.18 4.80
C VAL A 437 -21.88 -7.73 5.40
N ALA A 438 -22.03 -7.66 6.73
CA ALA A 438 -23.21 -8.15 7.44
C ALA A 438 -24.50 -7.42 7.04
N ALA A 439 -24.42 -6.16 6.59
CA ALA A 439 -25.58 -5.41 6.10
C ALA A 439 -26.22 -6.07 4.88
N HIS A 440 -25.45 -6.84 4.10
CA HIS A 440 -25.92 -7.65 2.97
C HIS A 440 -26.33 -9.09 3.37
N GLY A 441 -26.30 -9.41 4.66
CA GLY A 441 -26.69 -10.72 5.20
C GLY A 441 -28.20 -10.90 5.40
N GLY A 442 -28.62 -12.14 5.61
CA GLY A 442 -30.01 -12.53 5.85
C GLY A 442 -30.65 -11.90 7.11
N PRO A 443 -31.94 -12.19 7.38
CA PRO A 443 -32.73 -11.53 8.42
C PRO A 443 -32.23 -11.75 9.86
N ASP A 444 -31.29 -12.66 10.10
CA ASP A 444 -30.68 -12.93 11.40
C ASP A 444 -29.42 -12.08 11.68
N TYR A 445 -28.88 -11.38 10.68
CA TYR A 445 -27.69 -10.54 10.84
C TYR A 445 -27.88 -9.29 11.71
N PRO A 446 -29.02 -8.57 11.69
CA PRO A 446 -29.21 -7.40 12.55
C PRO A 446 -28.96 -7.70 14.03
N ASP A 447 -29.55 -8.79 14.55
CA ASP A 447 -29.40 -9.21 15.95
C ASP A 447 -27.94 -9.58 16.27
N ARG A 448 -27.25 -10.26 15.33
CA ARG A 448 -25.82 -10.63 15.49
C ARG A 448 -24.91 -9.40 15.50
N VAL A 449 -25.19 -8.41 14.66
CA VAL A 449 -24.42 -7.17 14.60
C VAL A 449 -24.64 -6.37 15.87
N GLU A 450 -25.87 -6.29 16.38
CA GLU A 450 -26.15 -5.67 17.67
C GLU A 450 -25.32 -6.32 18.80
N ASP A 451 -25.34 -7.65 18.89
CA ASP A 451 -24.56 -8.41 19.88
C ASP A 451 -23.04 -8.22 19.76
N PHE A 452 -22.53 -7.99 18.54
CA PHE A 452 -21.12 -7.73 18.27
C PHE A 452 -20.74 -6.31 18.67
N VAL A 453 -21.47 -5.32 18.17
CA VAL A 453 -21.23 -3.89 18.38
C VAL A 453 -21.36 -3.52 19.86
N MET A 454 -22.31 -4.08 20.60
CA MET A 454 -22.49 -3.81 22.04
C MET A 454 -21.29 -4.22 22.90
N LYS A 455 -20.37 -5.02 22.35
CA LYS A 455 -19.11 -5.42 22.99
C LYS A 455 -17.90 -4.59 22.52
N ALA A 456 -18.07 -3.76 21.50
CA ALA A 456 -17.01 -2.92 20.95
C ALA A 456 -16.75 -1.69 21.82
N ARG A 457 -15.55 -1.12 21.70
CA ARG A 457 -15.16 0.11 22.40
C ARG A 457 -15.92 1.33 21.91
N GLU A 458 -16.15 1.41 20.60
CA GLU A 458 -16.83 2.51 19.91
C GLU A 458 -18.03 1.99 19.11
N PRO A 459 -19.14 1.64 19.78
CA PRO A 459 -20.30 1.04 19.11
C PRO A 459 -20.91 1.97 18.05
N GLY A 460 -20.94 3.29 18.33
CA GLY A 460 -21.63 4.28 17.48
C GLY A 460 -21.17 4.30 16.03
N SER A 461 -19.86 4.28 15.80
CA SER A 461 -19.26 4.37 14.46
C SER A 461 -19.51 3.12 13.62
N LEU A 462 -19.44 1.93 14.24
CA LEU A 462 -19.75 0.65 13.59
C LEU A 462 -21.23 0.57 13.19
N ILE A 463 -22.13 1.04 14.04
CA ILE A 463 -23.58 1.09 13.73
C ILE A 463 -23.82 2.02 12.55
N ALA A 464 -23.19 3.20 12.54
CA ALA A 464 -23.31 4.13 11.44
C ALA A 464 -22.85 3.48 10.12
N SER A 465 -21.73 2.74 10.10
CA SER A 465 -21.34 1.98 8.90
C SER A 465 -22.37 0.93 8.50
N TYR A 466 -22.87 0.11 9.44
CA TYR A 466 -23.90 -0.88 9.15
C TYR A 466 -25.18 -0.25 8.56
N CYS A 467 -25.64 0.87 9.13
CA CYS A 467 -26.84 1.55 8.69
C CYS A 467 -26.68 2.14 7.29
N ARG A 468 -25.55 2.81 7.02
CA ARG A 468 -25.22 3.33 5.70
C ARG A 468 -25.17 2.23 4.65
N GLU A 469 -24.49 1.13 4.95
CA GLU A 469 -24.39 0.00 4.03
C GLU A 469 -25.74 -0.70 3.81
N SER A 470 -26.59 -0.77 4.85
CA SER A 470 -27.95 -1.30 4.73
C SER A 470 -28.83 -0.43 3.83
N ILE A 471 -28.69 0.90 3.90
CA ILE A 471 -29.39 1.85 3.01
C ILE A 471 -28.93 1.64 1.56
N LEU A 472 -27.62 1.50 1.34
CA LEU A 472 -27.04 1.24 0.02
C LEU A 472 -27.52 -0.08 -0.58
N ALA A 473 -27.61 -1.13 0.25
CA ALA A 473 -28.14 -2.43 -0.15
C ALA A 473 -29.66 -2.44 -0.36
N GLY A 474 -30.37 -1.34 -0.08
CA GLY A 474 -31.83 -1.26 -0.13
C GLY A 474 -32.53 -2.09 0.96
N ARG A 475 -31.83 -2.43 2.04
CA ARG A 475 -32.31 -3.26 3.16
C ARG A 475 -32.69 -2.41 4.36
N PHE A 476 -33.60 -1.47 4.14
CA PHE A 476 -34.04 -0.48 5.13
C PHE A 476 -34.54 -1.09 6.46
N GLN A 477 -35.14 -2.29 6.39
CA GLN A 477 -35.60 -3.01 7.58
C GLN A 477 -34.48 -3.32 8.58
N ASN A 478 -33.24 -3.51 8.11
CA ASN A 478 -32.06 -3.72 8.96
C ASN A 478 -31.74 -2.48 9.82
N VAL A 479 -31.98 -1.28 9.27
CA VAL A 479 -31.80 0.00 9.98
C VAL A 479 -32.88 0.18 11.04
N LEU A 480 -34.13 -0.14 10.70
CA LEU A 480 -35.28 -0.03 11.61
C LEU A 480 -35.27 -1.06 12.75
N SER A 481 -34.65 -2.23 12.58
CA SER A 481 -34.49 -3.18 13.68
C SER A 481 -33.53 -2.67 14.74
N LEU A 482 -32.40 -2.06 14.33
CA LEU A 482 -31.36 -1.56 15.24
C LEU A 482 -31.75 -0.28 15.98
N SER A 483 -32.67 0.51 15.43
CA SER A 483 -33.14 1.75 16.08
C SER A 483 -33.82 1.51 17.43
N LYS A 484 -34.17 0.26 17.76
CA LYS A 484 -34.76 -0.15 19.04
C LYS A 484 -33.78 -0.10 20.21
N SER A 485 -32.51 -0.30 19.94
CA SER A 485 -31.51 -0.59 20.96
C SER A 485 -30.46 0.51 21.13
N LEU A 486 -30.35 1.43 20.17
CA LEU A 486 -29.22 2.34 20.04
C LEU A 486 -29.67 3.78 19.76
N ARG A 487 -28.96 4.76 20.34
CA ARG A 487 -29.27 6.20 20.22
C ARG A 487 -28.01 7.00 19.87
N GLY A 488 -28.18 8.03 19.05
CA GLY A 488 -27.12 8.98 18.68
C GLY A 488 -27.50 9.82 17.45
N PRO A 489 -26.95 11.04 17.28
CA PRO A 489 -27.32 11.93 16.18
C PRO A 489 -27.10 11.32 14.79
N SER A 490 -25.96 10.66 14.55
CA SER A 490 -25.65 10.00 13.27
C SER A 490 -26.65 8.90 12.91
N ILE A 491 -26.90 7.97 13.84
CA ILE A 491 -27.84 6.85 13.66
C ILE A 491 -29.25 7.38 13.38
N GLN A 492 -29.68 8.42 14.08
CA GLN A 492 -31.01 9.01 13.89
C GLN A 492 -31.19 9.62 12.49
N ARG A 493 -30.14 10.20 11.92
CA ARG A 493 -30.16 10.73 10.56
C ARG A 493 -30.23 9.61 9.53
N ASP A 494 -29.59 8.47 9.78
CA ASP A 494 -29.66 7.31 8.88
C ASP A 494 -31.02 6.58 8.97
N VAL A 495 -31.61 6.51 10.17
CA VAL A 495 -33.01 6.06 10.35
C VAL A 495 -33.97 6.98 9.59
N LEU A 496 -33.79 8.30 9.70
CA LEU A 496 -34.58 9.26 8.92
C LEU A 496 -34.44 9.03 7.42
N ALA A 497 -33.21 8.85 6.92
CA ALA A 497 -32.97 8.57 5.51
C ALA A 497 -33.67 7.27 5.08
N ALA A 498 -33.54 6.18 5.85
CA ALA A 498 -34.21 4.92 5.56
C ALA A 498 -35.74 5.10 5.44
N LEU A 499 -36.37 5.78 6.40
CA LEU A 499 -37.81 6.07 6.38
C LEU A 499 -38.25 6.92 5.17
N CYS A 500 -37.40 7.85 4.75
CA CYS A 500 -37.67 8.71 3.61
C CYS A 500 -37.57 7.94 2.28
N PHE A 501 -36.49 7.19 2.08
CA PHE A 501 -36.25 6.46 0.83
C PHE A 501 -37.17 5.24 0.67
N GLU A 502 -37.55 4.56 1.76
CA GLU A 502 -38.51 3.46 1.72
C GLU A 502 -39.97 3.97 1.58
N GLY A 503 -40.23 5.21 1.99
CA GLY A 503 -41.56 5.83 1.86
C GLY A 503 -42.60 5.30 2.85
N LEU A 504 -42.20 4.60 3.91
CA LEU A 504 -43.10 3.96 4.87
C LEU A 504 -44.09 4.93 5.53
N PRO A 505 -45.36 4.53 5.75
CA PRO A 505 -46.32 5.31 6.52
C PRO A 505 -45.95 5.33 8.02
N PRO A 506 -46.23 6.41 8.77
CA PRO A 506 -45.88 6.51 10.20
C PRO A 506 -46.36 5.34 11.07
N ASP A 507 -47.51 4.75 10.72
CA ASP A 507 -48.10 3.62 11.46
C ASP A 507 -47.27 2.33 11.38
N SER A 508 -46.35 2.19 10.43
CA SER A 508 -45.49 1.02 10.28
C SER A 508 -44.12 1.19 10.92
N TRP A 509 -43.85 2.35 11.53
CA TRP A 509 -42.56 2.62 12.16
C TRP A 509 -42.48 2.00 13.56
N PRO A 510 -41.28 1.65 14.05
CA PRO A 510 -41.12 1.30 15.45
C PRO A 510 -41.57 2.47 16.37
N ASN A 511 -42.33 2.16 17.43
CA ASN A 511 -43.00 3.15 18.29
C ASN A 511 -42.05 4.19 18.91
N ASP A 512 -40.79 3.84 19.11
CA ASP A 512 -39.73 4.61 19.74
C ASP A 512 -38.96 5.54 18.79
N VAL A 513 -39.05 5.34 17.47
CA VAL A 513 -38.33 6.14 16.47
C VAL A 513 -38.82 7.58 16.40
N VAL A 514 -40.11 7.81 16.64
CA VAL A 514 -40.70 9.16 16.72
C VAL A 514 -40.33 9.86 18.03
N GLU A 515 -40.00 9.09 19.07
CA GLU A 515 -39.68 9.63 20.40
C GLU A 515 -38.21 10.01 20.57
N THR A 516 -37.35 9.54 19.68
CA THR A 516 -35.89 9.60 19.82
C THR A 516 -35.25 10.72 19.01
N SER A 517 -35.83 11.10 17.87
CA SER A 517 -35.29 12.14 16.97
C SER A 517 -36.32 13.20 16.59
N HIS A 518 -35.91 14.46 16.65
CA HIS A 518 -36.76 15.58 16.23
C HIS A 518 -37.02 15.59 14.71
N ALA A 519 -36.09 15.08 13.90
CA ALA A 519 -36.24 15.04 12.45
C ALA A 519 -37.20 13.94 11.99
N THR A 520 -37.14 12.74 12.57
CA THR A 520 -38.12 11.66 12.30
C THR A 520 -39.52 12.05 12.79
N ARG A 521 -39.58 12.73 13.94
CA ARG A 521 -40.81 13.33 14.48
C ARG A 521 -41.41 14.39 13.55
N CYS A 522 -40.56 15.25 12.96
CA CYS A 522 -41.01 16.15 11.89
C CYS A 522 -41.65 15.37 10.75
N LEU A 523 -40.97 14.36 10.20
CA LEU A 523 -41.50 13.55 9.11
C LEU A 523 -42.87 12.94 9.45
N ALA A 524 -43.05 12.41 10.67
CA ALA A 524 -44.34 11.87 11.13
C ALA A 524 -45.46 12.93 11.10
N LEU A 525 -45.19 14.13 11.62
CA LEU A 525 -46.14 15.25 11.61
C LEU A 525 -46.47 15.70 10.18
N LEU A 526 -45.46 15.75 9.30
CA LEU A 526 -45.64 16.14 7.90
C LEU A 526 -46.54 15.14 7.16
N LYS A 527 -46.41 13.83 7.46
CA LYS A 527 -47.25 12.74 6.94
C LYS A 527 -48.65 12.64 7.59
N GLY A 528 -49.02 13.57 8.47
CA GLY A 528 -50.37 13.70 9.02
C GLY A 528 -50.58 13.12 10.42
N GLY A 529 -49.49 12.75 11.13
CA GLY A 529 -49.54 12.43 12.55
C GLY A 529 -49.91 13.64 13.42
N SER A 530 -50.31 13.38 14.67
CA SER A 530 -50.54 14.40 15.70
C SER A 530 -49.68 14.12 16.92
N ASP A 531 -49.16 15.16 17.57
CA ASP A 531 -48.30 15.00 18.74
C ASP A 531 -48.64 15.99 19.84
N ASP A 532 -48.66 15.52 21.08
CA ASP A 532 -48.94 16.32 22.27
C ASP A 532 -47.68 16.71 23.05
N LYS A 533 -46.50 16.16 22.73
CA LYS A 533 -45.25 16.44 23.45
C LYS A 533 -44.91 17.93 23.52
N VAL A 534 -44.41 18.36 24.68
CA VAL A 534 -43.88 19.71 24.93
C VAL A 534 -42.40 19.70 24.58
N GLU A 535 -41.92 20.70 23.84
CA GLU A 535 -40.49 20.76 23.52
C GLU A 535 -39.64 21.04 24.76
N PRO A 536 -38.48 20.38 24.88
CA PRO A 536 -37.52 20.69 25.93
C PRO A 536 -36.91 22.09 25.74
N GLU A 537 -36.44 22.68 26.84
CA GLU A 537 -35.50 23.79 26.79
C GLU A 537 -34.18 23.31 26.18
N LEU A 538 -33.69 23.99 25.15
CA LEU A 538 -32.41 23.69 24.51
C LEU A 538 -31.30 24.51 25.17
N ASP A 539 -30.47 23.85 25.98
CA ASP A 539 -29.29 24.46 26.56
C ASP A 539 -28.15 24.52 25.53
N LEU A 540 -27.75 25.74 25.18
CA LEU A 540 -26.67 26.01 24.23
C LEU A 540 -25.42 26.57 24.94
N SER A 541 -25.39 26.57 26.27
CA SER A 541 -24.37 27.25 27.06
C SER A 541 -22.95 26.74 26.81
N SER A 542 -22.79 25.43 26.52
CA SER A 542 -21.48 24.81 26.21
C SER A 542 -20.82 25.42 24.96
N LEU A 543 -21.62 25.91 24.01
CA LEU A 543 -21.16 26.37 22.69
C LEU A 543 -20.52 27.77 22.70
N PHE A 544 -20.69 28.53 23.79
CA PHE A 544 -20.24 29.93 23.91
C PHE A 544 -18.96 30.11 24.74
N GLY A 545 -18.30 29.03 25.19
CA GLY A 545 -17.09 29.11 26.03
C GLY A 545 -15.79 29.56 25.32
N ASP A 546 -14.81 30.05 26.08
CA ASP A 546 -13.47 30.52 25.63
C ASP A 546 -12.49 29.36 25.41
N GLY A 547 -12.72 28.53 24.40
CA GLY A 547 -11.73 27.51 23.98
C GLY A 547 -10.67 28.12 23.06
N ARG A 548 -9.45 28.37 23.56
CA ARG A 548 -8.30 28.91 22.77
C ARG A 548 -7.62 27.89 21.84
N ARG A 549 -8.27 26.75 21.55
CA ARG A 549 -7.75 25.70 20.66
C ARG A 549 -8.88 25.17 19.78
N PHE A 550 -8.55 24.96 18.50
CA PHE A 550 -9.38 24.19 17.58
C PHE A 550 -9.61 22.79 18.16
N ASP A 551 -10.88 22.38 18.26
CA ASP A 551 -11.32 21.14 18.85
C ASP A 551 -12.38 20.52 17.92
N PRO A 552 -12.03 19.48 17.15
CA PRO A 552 -12.94 18.82 16.21
C PRO A 552 -14.23 18.31 16.86
N ASP A 553 -14.18 17.90 18.13
CA ASP A 553 -15.35 17.38 18.85
C ASP A 553 -16.37 18.48 19.09
N ARG A 554 -15.92 19.70 19.39
CA ARG A 554 -16.80 20.87 19.56
C ARG A 554 -17.46 21.31 18.27
N LEU A 555 -16.79 21.14 17.14
CA LEU A 555 -17.35 21.43 15.83
C LEU A 555 -18.54 20.51 15.52
N HIS A 556 -18.40 19.21 15.81
CA HIS A 556 -19.48 18.24 15.65
C HIS A 556 -20.60 18.45 16.66
N GLU A 557 -20.28 18.71 17.94
CA GLU A 557 -21.27 19.05 18.98
C GLU A 557 -22.12 20.26 18.57
N LEU A 558 -21.48 21.30 18.03
CA LEU A 558 -22.16 22.49 17.54
C LEU A 558 -23.08 22.18 16.36
N ALA A 559 -22.60 21.40 15.38
CA ALA A 559 -23.40 21.02 14.23
C ALA A 559 -24.65 20.20 14.63
N ASP A 560 -24.49 19.25 15.55
CA ASP A 560 -25.58 18.44 16.09
C ASP A 560 -26.61 19.29 16.84
N LYS A 561 -26.16 20.25 17.67
CA LYS A 561 -27.06 21.17 18.39
C LYS A 561 -27.81 22.11 17.45
N VAL A 562 -27.15 22.59 16.39
CA VAL A 562 -27.78 23.41 15.36
C VAL A 562 -28.84 22.61 14.60
N HIS A 563 -28.56 21.36 14.28
CA HIS A 563 -29.52 20.43 13.66
C HIS A 563 -30.72 20.15 14.57
N GLU A 564 -30.47 19.79 15.83
CA GLU A 564 -31.49 19.53 16.85
C GLU A 564 -32.44 20.73 17.03
N LEU A 565 -31.87 21.94 17.13
CA LEU A 565 -32.62 23.19 17.21
C LEU A 565 -33.55 23.36 16.02
N PHE A 566 -33.03 23.22 14.80
CA PHE A 566 -33.80 23.45 13.57
C PHE A 566 -35.00 22.49 13.49
N PHE A 567 -34.77 21.19 13.66
CA PHE A 567 -35.85 20.20 13.59
C PHE A 567 -36.81 20.26 14.78
N SER A 568 -36.35 20.68 15.97
CA SER A 568 -37.27 20.94 17.10
C SER A 568 -38.23 22.08 16.77
N ALA A 569 -37.72 23.21 16.27
CA ALA A 569 -38.55 24.35 15.89
C ALA A 569 -39.51 24.00 14.74
N LEU A 570 -39.04 23.22 13.77
CA LEU A 570 -39.84 22.75 12.65
C LEU A 570 -40.98 21.85 13.10
N ALA A 571 -40.74 20.93 14.04
CA ALA A 571 -41.77 20.05 14.60
C ALA A 571 -42.88 20.86 15.29
N VAL A 572 -42.51 21.85 16.12
CA VAL A 572 -43.45 22.74 16.81
C VAL A 572 -44.37 23.46 15.84
N ALA A 573 -43.78 24.08 14.83
CA ALA A 573 -44.52 24.84 13.82
C ALA A 573 -45.43 23.93 12.98
N SER A 574 -44.94 22.76 12.59
CA SER A 574 -45.70 21.77 11.81
C SER A 574 -46.92 21.25 12.58
N ASN A 575 -46.82 21.14 13.91
CA ASN A 575 -47.92 20.76 14.79
C ASN A 575 -48.91 21.92 15.06
N GLY A 576 -48.61 23.14 14.62
CA GLY A 576 -49.49 24.31 14.76
C GLY A 576 -49.28 25.19 15.98
N ARG A 577 -48.20 24.98 16.71
CA ARG A 577 -47.79 25.85 17.80
C ARG A 577 -46.87 26.91 17.20
N SER A 578 -46.99 28.17 17.61
CA SER A 578 -46.20 29.29 17.04
C SER A 578 -45.27 29.95 18.06
N SER A 579 -44.98 29.27 19.16
CA SER A 579 -44.06 29.75 20.19
C SER A 579 -42.62 29.45 19.80
N SER A 580 -41.74 30.44 19.94
CA SER A 580 -40.28 30.24 19.94
C SER A 580 -39.88 29.19 20.99
N LEU A 581 -38.81 28.46 20.70
CA LEU A 581 -38.18 27.54 21.64
C LEU A 581 -37.57 28.32 22.80
N GLN A 582 -37.58 27.71 23.98
CA GLN A 582 -36.79 28.20 25.10
C GLN A 582 -35.33 27.81 24.86
N LEU A 583 -34.47 28.81 24.66
CA LEU A 583 -33.04 28.63 24.44
C LEU A 583 -32.28 29.20 25.63
N THR A 584 -31.39 28.40 26.22
CA THR A 584 -30.46 28.88 27.25
C THR A 584 -29.19 29.38 26.56
N ILE A 585 -28.98 30.70 26.55
CA ILE A 585 -27.76 31.36 26.04
C ILE A 585 -27.07 32.06 27.22
N PRO A 586 -25.74 31.93 27.40
CA PRO A 586 -25.05 32.57 28.51
C PRO A 586 -25.21 34.10 28.51
N ALA A 587 -25.38 34.66 29.71
CA ALA A 587 -25.53 36.09 29.89
C ALA A 587 -24.30 36.85 29.34
N GLY A 588 -24.54 37.79 28.42
CA GLY A 588 -23.50 38.55 27.72
C GLY A 588 -23.14 38.04 26.32
N SER A 589 -23.59 36.84 25.94
CA SER A 589 -23.36 36.26 24.59
C SER A 589 -24.51 36.50 23.61
N GLU A 590 -25.61 37.13 24.03
CA GLU A 590 -26.81 37.35 23.21
C GLU A 590 -26.56 38.16 21.93
N THR A 591 -25.55 39.04 21.94
CA THR A 591 -25.17 39.87 20.79
C THR A 591 -24.11 39.22 19.89
N SER A 592 -23.61 38.03 20.25
CA SER A 592 -22.61 37.31 19.47
C SER A 592 -23.14 36.91 18.09
N TRP A 593 -22.22 36.67 17.14
CA TRP A 593 -22.59 36.14 15.83
C TRP A 593 -23.30 34.79 15.94
N LEU A 594 -22.81 33.87 16.78
CA LEU A 594 -23.40 32.54 16.96
C LEU A 594 -24.84 32.61 17.50
N ALA A 595 -25.13 33.47 18.47
CA ALA A 595 -26.48 33.65 18.99
C ALA A 595 -27.45 34.14 17.90
N ARG A 596 -27.00 35.05 17.03
CA ARG A 596 -27.79 35.52 15.87
C ARG A 596 -28.00 34.40 14.84
N ALA A 597 -26.98 33.59 14.57
CA ALA A 597 -27.05 32.47 13.63
C ALA A 597 -28.10 31.42 14.08
N VAL A 598 -28.03 30.96 15.33
CA VAL A 598 -28.97 30.01 15.91
C VAL A 598 -30.41 30.56 15.89
N ARG A 599 -30.61 31.81 16.31
CA ARG A 599 -31.95 32.46 16.26
C ARG A 599 -32.50 32.59 14.85
N LYS A 600 -31.63 32.85 13.86
CA LYS A 600 -32.03 32.91 12.47
C LYS A 600 -32.50 31.53 11.96
N LEU A 601 -31.78 30.45 12.31
CA LEU A 601 -32.18 29.09 11.94
C LEU A 601 -33.50 28.67 12.61
N GLU A 602 -33.70 29.02 13.88
CA GLU A 602 -34.99 28.85 14.57
C GLU A 602 -36.13 29.55 13.80
N GLN A 603 -35.91 30.81 13.40
CA GLN A 603 -36.90 31.57 12.63
C GLN A 603 -37.23 30.89 11.29
N ILE A 604 -36.21 30.42 10.56
CA ILE A 604 -36.39 29.73 9.27
C ILE A 604 -37.23 28.47 9.45
N ALA A 605 -36.91 27.64 10.44
CA ALA A 605 -37.65 26.42 10.76
C ALA A 605 -39.12 26.69 11.11
N LEU A 606 -39.39 27.73 11.91
CA LEU A 606 -40.76 28.13 12.27
C LEU A 606 -41.58 28.55 11.03
N VAL A 607 -40.99 29.34 10.13
CA VAL A 607 -41.64 29.75 8.88
C VAL A 607 -41.92 28.55 7.97
N ALA A 608 -40.95 27.63 7.85
CA ALA A 608 -41.10 26.41 7.06
C ALA A 608 -42.29 25.56 7.53
N GLY A 609 -42.38 25.29 8.84
CA GLY A 609 -43.47 24.49 9.40
C GLY A 609 -44.84 25.16 9.25
N GLN A 610 -44.91 26.49 9.37
CA GLN A 610 -46.15 27.25 9.12
C GLN A 610 -46.58 27.19 7.65
N ASN A 611 -45.63 27.32 6.71
CA ASN A 611 -45.89 27.21 5.28
C ASN A 611 -46.43 25.83 4.91
N TRP A 612 -45.82 24.76 5.45
CA TRP A 612 -46.33 23.40 5.27
C TRP A 612 -47.76 23.26 5.80
N LYS A 613 -48.02 23.73 7.02
CA LYS A 613 -49.35 23.62 7.63
C LYS A 613 -50.43 24.39 6.86
N THR A 614 -50.09 25.55 6.32
CA THR A 614 -51.05 26.46 5.65
C THR A 614 -51.29 26.08 4.19
N SER A 615 -50.23 25.72 3.48
CA SER A 615 -50.24 25.60 2.01
C SER A 615 -49.74 24.26 1.49
N ARG A 616 -49.28 23.35 2.36
CA ARG A 616 -48.59 22.10 1.98
C ARG A 616 -47.41 22.33 1.05
N ASN A 617 -46.79 23.51 1.14
CA ASN A 617 -45.58 23.85 0.43
C ASN A 617 -44.37 23.44 1.29
N TRP A 618 -43.56 22.51 0.79
CA TRP A 618 -42.34 22.06 1.45
C TRP A 618 -41.18 23.01 1.13
N MET A 619 -40.24 23.16 2.07
CA MET A 619 -39.07 24.02 1.92
C MET A 619 -38.04 23.39 0.97
N THR A 620 -37.53 24.16 0.00
CA THR A 620 -36.41 23.76 -0.87
C THR A 620 -35.06 24.13 -0.25
N LEU A 621 -33.95 23.60 -0.79
CA LEU A 621 -32.61 24.04 -0.39
C LEU A 621 -32.40 25.52 -0.70
N THR A 622 -32.93 25.99 -1.83
CA THR A 622 -32.90 27.40 -2.22
C THR A 622 -33.55 28.26 -1.16
N ASP A 623 -34.71 27.87 -0.64
CA ASP A 623 -35.40 28.59 0.43
C ASP A 623 -34.55 28.66 1.71
N LEU A 624 -33.92 27.55 2.11
CA LEU A 624 -33.06 27.49 3.30
C LEU A 624 -31.87 28.44 3.19
N TYR A 625 -31.08 28.32 2.12
CA TYR A 625 -29.85 29.09 1.94
C TYR A 625 -30.11 30.56 1.64
N THR A 626 -31.21 30.89 0.96
CA THR A 626 -31.61 32.29 0.71
C THR A 626 -32.15 32.93 1.99
N ALA A 627 -32.87 32.17 2.82
CA ALA A 627 -33.39 32.69 4.08
C ALA A 627 -32.28 32.88 5.12
N PHE A 628 -31.19 32.10 5.08
CA PHE A 628 -30.02 32.27 5.96
C PHE A 628 -29.08 33.38 5.46
N ASP A 629 -29.59 34.61 5.46
CA ASP A 629 -28.95 35.83 4.95
C ASP A 629 -27.94 36.50 5.91
N LEU A 630 -27.54 35.82 6.99
CA LEU A 630 -26.60 36.38 7.97
C LEU A 630 -25.18 36.39 7.38
N PRO A 631 -24.45 37.52 7.34
CA PRO A 631 -23.06 37.50 6.88
C PRO A 631 -22.15 36.66 7.79
N PRO A 632 -21.18 35.91 7.24
CA PRO A 632 -20.21 35.18 8.06
C PRO A 632 -19.36 36.16 8.87
N ASP A 633 -18.96 35.76 10.08
CA ASP A 633 -18.04 36.56 10.90
C ASP A 633 -16.63 36.46 10.32
N THR A 634 -16.12 37.56 9.75
CA THR A 634 -14.77 37.62 9.17
C THR A 634 -13.74 38.23 10.13
N SER A 635 -14.08 38.39 11.41
CA SER A 635 -13.15 38.96 12.38
C SER A 635 -12.07 37.92 12.71
N THR A 636 -10.91 38.06 12.06
CA THR A 636 -9.76 37.14 12.10
C THR A 636 -9.19 36.96 13.50
N ARG A 637 -9.76 36.03 14.26
CA ARG A 637 -9.15 35.41 15.44
C ARG A 637 -9.42 33.91 15.33
N PHE A 638 -8.37 33.11 15.50
CA PHE A 638 -8.41 31.64 15.52
C PHE A 638 -9.59 31.06 16.35
N ASP A 639 -10.08 31.79 17.36
CA ASP A 639 -11.21 31.43 18.22
C ASP A 639 -12.61 31.44 17.53
N GLN A 640 -12.75 32.07 16.35
CA GLN A 640 -14.04 32.22 15.64
C GLN A 640 -14.23 31.28 14.44
N ASP A 641 -13.14 30.72 13.89
CA ASP A 641 -13.18 29.92 12.66
C ASP A 641 -13.92 28.59 12.84
N TRP A 642 -13.76 27.93 14.00
CA TRP A 642 -14.45 26.65 14.26
C TRP A 642 -15.97 26.81 14.45
N ARG A 643 -16.44 27.96 14.95
CA ARG A 643 -17.89 28.23 15.10
C ARG A 643 -18.54 28.44 13.74
N LEU A 644 -17.87 29.18 12.85
CA LEU A 644 -18.32 29.33 11.47
C LEU A 644 -18.34 27.96 10.77
N ALA A 645 -17.28 27.16 10.92
CA ALA A 645 -17.22 25.81 10.36
C ALA A 645 -18.31 24.89 10.92
N GLY A 646 -18.58 24.92 12.24
CA GLY A 646 -19.65 24.12 12.86
C GLY A 646 -21.06 24.55 12.43
N VAL A 647 -21.32 25.85 12.26
CA VAL A 647 -22.61 26.33 11.68
C VAL A 647 -22.73 25.93 10.21
N ARG A 648 -21.65 26.03 9.41
CA ARG A 648 -21.62 25.54 8.02
C ARG A 648 -21.94 24.04 7.96
N LEU A 649 -21.31 23.24 8.81
CA LEU A 649 -21.58 21.81 8.92
C LEU A 649 -23.05 21.57 9.28
N GLY A 650 -23.56 22.20 10.36
CA GLY A 650 -24.96 22.06 10.77
C GLY A 650 -25.96 22.45 9.67
N LEU A 651 -25.69 23.52 8.93
CA LEU A 651 -26.52 23.94 7.79
C LEU A 651 -26.52 22.89 6.66
N ARG A 652 -25.37 22.27 6.36
CA ARG A 652 -25.28 21.13 5.43
C ARG A 652 -26.11 19.94 5.92
N LEU A 653 -25.97 19.55 7.20
CA LEU A 653 -26.73 18.42 7.78
C LEU A 653 -28.25 18.65 7.68
N ILE A 654 -28.70 19.87 7.97
CA ILE A 654 -30.11 20.29 7.84
C ILE A 654 -30.55 20.19 6.37
N ALA A 655 -29.74 20.70 5.44
CA ALA A 655 -30.06 20.70 4.01
C ALA A 655 -30.19 19.28 3.44
N GLU A 656 -29.28 18.36 3.80
CA GLU A 656 -29.35 16.94 3.44
C GLU A 656 -30.66 16.29 3.92
N ASP A 657 -31.04 16.54 5.17
CA ASP A 657 -32.22 15.91 5.76
C ASP A 657 -33.53 16.56 5.28
N ILE A 658 -33.54 17.86 4.93
CA ILE A 658 -34.65 18.50 4.21
C ILE A 658 -34.86 17.88 2.83
N ALA A 659 -33.77 17.59 2.10
CA ALA A 659 -33.84 16.90 0.81
C ALA A 659 -34.35 15.47 0.95
N ALA A 660 -33.86 14.73 1.95
CA ALA A 660 -34.35 13.38 2.24
C ALA A 660 -35.85 13.40 2.57
N ILE A 661 -36.31 14.33 3.42
CA ILE A 661 -37.73 14.48 3.74
C ILE A 661 -38.56 14.82 2.49
N ALA A 662 -38.06 15.68 1.59
CA ALA A 662 -38.75 15.97 0.32
C ALA A 662 -39.02 14.68 -0.47
N ILE A 663 -38.03 13.81 -0.61
CA ILE A 663 -38.16 12.47 -1.23
C ILE A 663 -39.18 11.61 -0.47
N GLY A 664 -39.14 11.63 0.86
CA GLY A 664 -40.06 10.88 1.72
C GLY A 664 -41.52 11.35 1.67
N LEU A 665 -41.75 12.60 1.28
CA LEU A 665 -43.09 13.17 1.01
C LEU A 665 -43.53 12.90 -0.43
N SER A 666 -42.59 12.98 -1.38
CA SER A 666 -42.82 12.79 -2.82
C SER A 666 -41.54 12.20 -3.45
N PRO A 667 -41.55 10.93 -3.90
CA PRO A 667 -40.33 10.24 -4.38
C PRO A 667 -39.58 10.93 -5.54
N ASN A 668 -40.24 11.84 -6.26
CA ASN A 668 -39.67 12.59 -7.39
C ASN A 668 -39.09 13.95 -7.00
N ASP A 669 -39.28 14.40 -5.75
CA ASP A 669 -38.79 15.68 -5.25
C ASP A 669 -37.33 15.55 -4.80
N ARG A 670 -36.44 15.70 -5.78
CA ARG A 670 -34.98 15.67 -5.65
C ARG A 670 -34.39 17.03 -6.03
N ILE A 671 -33.20 17.32 -5.50
CA ILE A 671 -32.49 18.59 -5.72
C ILE A 671 -32.24 18.80 -7.21
N THR A 672 -32.63 19.97 -7.72
CA THR A 672 -32.52 20.35 -9.12
C THR A 672 -31.24 21.15 -9.39
N GLU A 673 -30.92 21.36 -10.68
CA GLU A 673 -29.77 22.18 -11.06
C GLU A 673 -29.96 23.64 -10.63
N GLU A 674 -31.18 24.16 -10.71
CA GLU A 674 -31.54 25.51 -10.24
C GLU A 674 -31.29 25.66 -8.74
N ASP A 675 -31.63 24.62 -7.94
CA ASP A 675 -31.33 24.61 -6.51
C ASP A 675 -29.83 24.67 -6.24
N MET A 676 -29.05 23.87 -6.96
CA MET A 676 -27.59 23.86 -6.81
C MET A 676 -26.96 25.20 -7.20
N GLN A 677 -27.44 25.83 -8.28
CA GLN A 677 -26.96 27.16 -8.69
C GLN A 677 -27.25 28.22 -7.62
N ALA A 678 -28.44 28.18 -6.99
CA ALA A 678 -28.79 29.11 -5.93
C ALA A 678 -27.95 28.89 -4.65
N VAL A 679 -27.76 27.63 -4.25
CA VAL A 679 -27.08 27.27 -3.00
C VAL A 679 -25.57 27.48 -3.08
N THR A 680 -24.95 27.16 -4.22
CA THR A 680 -23.50 27.35 -4.44
C THR A 680 -23.06 28.82 -4.48
N ALA A 681 -24.01 29.75 -4.60
CA ALA A 681 -23.76 31.19 -4.49
C ALA A 681 -23.69 31.69 -3.04
N SER A 682 -24.04 30.87 -2.05
CA SER A 682 -24.04 31.24 -0.64
C SER A 682 -22.62 31.31 -0.06
N PRO A 683 -22.32 32.28 0.83
CA PRO A 683 -21.03 32.33 1.54
C PRO A 683 -20.83 31.18 2.54
N TYR A 684 -21.86 30.36 2.78
CA TYR A 684 -21.80 29.15 3.62
C TYR A 684 -21.55 27.87 2.83
N TRP A 685 -21.49 27.94 1.49
CA TRP A 685 -21.15 26.81 0.64
C TRP A 685 -19.66 26.45 0.74
N SER A 686 -19.35 25.16 0.68
CA SER A 686 -18.00 24.60 0.56
C SER A 686 -18.08 23.33 -0.30
N ASP A 687 -17.36 23.31 -1.42
CA ASP A 687 -17.37 22.19 -2.36
C ASP A 687 -16.87 20.90 -1.67
N GLU A 688 -15.74 20.97 -0.96
CA GLU A 688 -15.13 19.86 -0.19
C GLU A 688 -16.10 19.30 0.84
N ALA A 689 -16.66 20.16 1.70
CA ALA A 689 -17.58 19.72 2.74
C ALA A 689 -18.81 19.04 2.14
N TRP A 690 -19.36 19.52 1.03
CA TRP A 690 -20.51 18.88 0.42
C TRP A 690 -20.17 17.56 -0.25
N VAL A 691 -19.03 17.46 -0.96
CA VAL A 691 -18.59 16.18 -1.54
C VAL A 691 -18.34 15.14 -0.46
N ASP A 692 -17.66 15.49 0.63
CA ASP A 692 -17.47 14.58 1.77
C ASP A 692 -18.80 14.13 2.38
N GLY A 693 -19.79 15.02 2.45
CA GLY A 693 -21.14 14.69 2.95
C GLY A 693 -21.84 13.68 2.06
N PHE A 694 -21.83 13.92 0.75
CA PHE A 694 -22.44 13.02 -0.23
C PHE A 694 -21.73 11.67 -0.29
N SER A 695 -20.40 11.65 -0.35
CA SER A 695 -19.62 10.41 -0.43
C SER A 695 -19.68 9.59 0.87
N SER A 696 -19.81 10.23 2.03
CA SER A 696 -19.89 9.51 3.31
C SER A 696 -21.26 8.91 3.58
N ARG A 697 -22.37 9.56 3.18
CA ARG A 697 -23.74 9.04 3.38
C ARG A 697 -24.28 8.26 2.18
N ARG A 698 -23.70 8.48 1.00
CA ARG A 698 -24.05 7.80 -0.27
C ARG A 698 -25.54 7.87 -0.60
N LEU A 699 -26.18 9.00 -0.26
CA LEU A 699 -27.59 9.24 -0.54
C LEU A 699 -27.76 9.91 -1.89
N VAL A 700 -28.53 9.28 -2.79
CA VAL A 700 -28.90 9.89 -4.08
C VAL A 700 -29.95 10.97 -3.84
N LEU A 701 -29.53 12.20 -3.53
CA LEU A 701 -30.41 13.34 -3.23
C LEU A 701 -30.66 14.24 -4.46
N LEU A 702 -29.76 14.21 -5.44
CA LEU A 702 -29.80 15.09 -6.61
C LEU A 702 -30.44 14.39 -7.81
N LYS A 703 -30.96 15.19 -8.74
CA LYS A 703 -31.25 14.73 -10.10
C LYS A 703 -29.95 14.63 -10.91
N PRO A 704 -29.84 13.73 -11.91
CA PRO A 704 -28.60 13.57 -12.69
C PRO A 704 -28.04 14.86 -13.31
N PRO A 705 -28.83 15.80 -13.85
CA PRO A 705 -28.30 17.08 -14.35
C PRO A 705 -27.65 17.94 -13.26
N ALA A 706 -28.25 17.98 -12.07
CA ALA A 706 -27.72 18.72 -10.92
C ALA A 706 -26.41 18.09 -10.40
N ALA A 707 -26.37 16.76 -10.32
CA ALA A 707 -25.17 16.03 -9.94
C ALA A 707 -24.02 16.26 -10.94
N ASN A 708 -24.32 16.22 -12.24
CA ASN A 708 -23.34 16.51 -13.28
C ASN A 708 -22.81 17.95 -13.17
N ALA A 709 -23.69 18.94 -13.00
CA ALA A 709 -23.29 20.33 -12.86
C ALA A 709 -22.36 20.55 -11.65
N LEU A 710 -22.62 19.88 -10.52
CA LEU A 710 -21.76 19.92 -9.35
C LEU A 710 -20.39 19.28 -9.62
N VAL A 711 -20.36 18.07 -10.20
CA VAL A 711 -19.09 17.40 -10.54
C VAL A 711 -18.25 18.26 -11.47
N GLN A 712 -18.85 18.81 -12.53
CA GLN A 712 -18.13 19.66 -13.49
C GLN A 712 -17.59 20.95 -12.87
N ARG A 713 -18.33 21.56 -11.94
CA ARG A 713 -17.87 22.75 -11.20
C ARG A 713 -16.60 22.43 -10.42
N ILE A 714 -16.61 21.37 -9.62
CA ILE A 714 -15.49 21.00 -8.75
C ILE A 714 -14.30 20.52 -9.60
N ALA A 715 -14.56 19.68 -10.60
CA ALA A 715 -13.54 19.23 -11.54
C ALA A 715 -12.84 20.40 -12.27
N SER A 716 -13.61 21.40 -12.74
CA SER A 716 -13.04 22.58 -13.41
C SER A 716 -12.21 23.45 -12.47
N SER A 717 -12.58 23.51 -11.18
CA SER A 717 -11.77 24.20 -10.17
C SER A 717 -10.42 23.49 -10.00
N LEU A 718 -10.45 22.17 -9.84
CA LEU A 718 -9.24 21.35 -9.73
C LEU A 718 -8.35 21.46 -10.98
N ASP A 719 -8.92 21.42 -12.18
CA ASP A 719 -8.16 21.58 -13.42
C ASP A 719 -7.42 22.93 -13.50
N GLY A 720 -7.86 23.94 -12.74
CA GLY A 720 -7.29 25.28 -12.70
C GLY A 720 -6.33 25.57 -11.55
N THR A 721 -6.23 24.69 -10.56
CA THR A 721 -5.44 24.90 -9.33
C THR A 721 -4.41 23.80 -9.11
N VAL A 722 -3.21 24.19 -8.69
CA VAL A 722 -2.21 23.25 -8.16
C VAL A 722 -2.60 22.93 -6.72
N THR A 723 -2.67 21.64 -6.40
CA THR A 723 -3.05 21.13 -5.07
C THR A 723 -2.25 19.88 -4.77
N ASP A 724 -2.16 19.50 -3.49
CA ASP A 724 -1.56 18.24 -3.05
C ASP A 724 -2.13 17.04 -3.84
N PHE A 725 -1.26 16.12 -4.27
CA PHE A 725 -1.67 14.97 -5.08
C PHE A 725 -2.60 14.00 -4.33
N CYS A 726 -2.40 13.81 -3.01
CA CYS A 726 -3.27 12.94 -2.21
C CYS A 726 -4.67 13.55 -2.12
N GLU A 727 -4.77 14.82 -1.73
CA GLU A 727 -6.05 15.53 -1.63
C GLU A 727 -6.78 15.56 -2.99
N ARG A 728 -6.04 15.84 -4.06
CA ARG A 728 -6.56 15.85 -5.43
C ARG A 728 -7.10 14.48 -5.84
N SER A 729 -6.34 13.41 -5.59
CA SER A 729 -6.78 12.04 -5.90
C SER A 729 -8.03 11.65 -5.10
N ASN A 730 -8.04 11.92 -3.79
CA ASN A 730 -9.17 11.63 -2.90
C ASN A 730 -10.44 12.33 -3.39
N LEU A 731 -10.35 13.60 -3.78
CA LEU A 731 -11.49 14.35 -4.30
C LEU A 731 -11.97 13.81 -5.66
N ARG A 732 -11.06 13.46 -6.58
CA ARG A 732 -11.44 12.83 -7.87
C ARG A 732 -12.13 11.48 -7.67
N ILE A 733 -11.66 10.66 -6.73
CA ILE A 733 -12.28 9.37 -6.37
C ILE A 733 -13.70 9.60 -5.85
N LYS A 734 -13.88 10.55 -4.93
CA LYS A 734 -15.20 10.92 -4.39
C LYS A 734 -16.15 11.43 -5.47
N LEU A 735 -15.66 12.25 -6.42
CA LEU A 735 -16.44 12.71 -7.57
C LEU A 735 -16.82 11.55 -8.51
N ALA A 736 -15.92 10.59 -8.73
CA ALA A 736 -16.19 9.40 -9.54
C ALA A 736 -17.26 8.51 -8.91
N LEU A 737 -17.16 8.28 -7.59
CA LEU A 737 -18.18 7.57 -6.82
C LEU A 737 -19.54 8.27 -6.90
N PHE A 738 -19.56 9.58 -6.61
CA PHE A 738 -20.78 10.38 -6.63
C PHE A 738 -21.45 10.38 -8.01
N ALA A 739 -20.67 10.50 -9.09
CA ALA A 739 -21.18 10.40 -10.46
C ALA A 739 -21.74 9.00 -10.77
N SER A 740 -21.06 7.94 -10.31
CA SER A 740 -21.51 6.54 -10.48
C SER A 740 -22.87 6.30 -9.81
N GLU A 741 -23.05 6.76 -8.57
CA GLU A 741 -24.32 6.65 -7.82
C GLU A 741 -25.49 7.36 -8.49
N HIS A 742 -25.21 8.43 -9.23
CA HIS A 742 -26.20 9.20 -10.00
C HIS A 742 -26.34 8.69 -11.45
N GLN A 743 -25.78 7.52 -11.77
CA GLN A 743 -25.85 6.87 -13.10
C GLN A 743 -25.20 7.69 -14.22
N LEU A 744 -24.21 8.53 -13.89
CA LEU A 744 -23.44 9.34 -14.84
C LEU A 744 -22.16 8.60 -15.26
N VAL A 745 -22.33 7.46 -15.95
CA VAL A 745 -21.24 6.51 -16.25
C VAL A 745 -20.03 7.15 -16.93
N ASP A 746 -20.24 7.99 -17.95
CA ASP A 746 -19.14 8.62 -18.70
C ASP A 746 -18.37 9.63 -17.84
N VAL A 747 -19.08 10.40 -17.02
CA VAL A 747 -18.50 11.37 -16.10
C VAL A 747 -17.72 10.65 -15.00
N ALA A 748 -18.27 9.55 -14.47
CA ALA A 748 -17.61 8.72 -13.47
C ALA A 748 -16.31 8.12 -14.02
N ARG A 749 -16.31 7.59 -15.26
CA ARG A 749 -15.10 7.08 -15.93
C ARG A 749 -14.04 8.18 -16.14
N GLN A 750 -14.47 9.38 -16.50
CA GLN A 750 -13.56 10.51 -16.65
C GLN A 750 -12.89 10.86 -15.32
N GLN A 751 -13.67 11.03 -14.24
CA GLN A 751 -13.13 11.34 -12.92
C GLN A 751 -12.25 10.21 -12.37
N LEU A 752 -12.60 8.95 -12.61
CA LEU A 752 -11.78 7.79 -12.22
C LEU A 752 -10.43 7.76 -12.96
N THR A 753 -10.43 8.14 -14.24
CA THR A 753 -9.19 8.24 -15.04
C THR A 753 -8.29 9.35 -14.51
N GLN A 754 -8.85 10.53 -14.20
CA GLN A 754 -8.12 11.64 -13.57
C GLN A 754 -7.61 11.27 -12.17
N ALA A 755 -8.39 10.51 -11.40
CA ALA A 755 -7.91 9.94 -10.13
C ALA A 755 -6.70 9.03 -10.34
N ALA A 756 -6.75 8.12 -11.31
CA ALA A 756 -5.62 7.24 -11.64
C ALA A 756 -4.38 8.01 -12.14
N GLU A 757 -4.56 9.13 -12.85
CA GLU A 757 -3.46 10.04 -13.22
C GLU A 757 -2.78 10.65 -11.98
N CYS A 758 -3.56 11.04 -10.95
CA CYS A 758 -3.04 11.51 -9.67
C CYS A 758 -2.34 10.40 -8.87
N LEU A 759 -2.93 9.20 -8.85
CA LEU A 759 -2.40 8.04 -8.13
C LEU A 759 -1.05 7.57 -8.68
N LEU A 760 -0.85 7.72 -9.99
CA LEU A 760 0.44 7.46 -10.63
C LEU A 760 1.32 8.72 -10.71
N GLY A 761 0.91 9.82 -10.06
CA GLY A 761 1.63 11.09 -10.03
C GLY A 761 2.89 11.04 -9.18
N TYR A 762 3.51 12.22 -9.01
CA TYR A 762 4.66 12.39 -8.12
C TYR A 762 4.27 12.06 -6.67
N GLY A 763 5.17 11.44 -5.91
CA GLY A 763 4.92 11.09 -4.52
C GLY A 763 4.75 12.35 -3.67
N PHE A 764 3.61 12.47 -2.98
CA PHE A 764 3.29 13.71 -2.27
C PHE A 764 4.09 13.92 -0.98
N ARG A 765 4.72 12.86 -0.46
CA ARG A 765 5.45 12.88 0.82
C ARG A 765 6.80 12.19 0.71
N LYS A 766 7.87 12.89 1.11
CA LYS A 766 9.24 12.36 1.22
C LYS A 766 9.78 11.67 -0.05
N ASP A 767 9.30 12.05 -1.22
CA ASP A 767 9.78 11.47 -2.48
C ASP A 767 11.14 12.08 -2.86
N PRO A 768 12.24 11.29 -2.88
CA PRO A 768 13.58 11.81 -3.15
C PRO A 768 13.85 12.04 -4.65
N TYR A 769 12.91 11.68 -5.54
CA TYR A 769 13.15 11.69 -6.98
C TYR A 769 13.48 13.08 -7.53
N ALA A 770 12.86 14.14 -7.00
CA ALA A 770 13.18 15.51 -7.39
C ALA A 770 14.65 15.88 -7.07
N ASN A 771 15.20 15.38 -5.95
CA ASN A 771 16.60 15.61 -5.60
C ASN A 771 17.55 14.87 -6.54
N ASP A 772 17.24 13.62 -6.89
CA ASP A 772 18.06 12.86 -7.84
C ASP A 772 18.15 13.54 -9.20
N ILE A 773 17.09 14.23 -9.63
CA ILE A 773 17.08 15.04 -10.85
C ILE A 773 18.00 16.26 -10.70
N LEU A 774 17.89 17.01 -9.60
CA LEU A 774 18.73 18.19 -9.36
C LEU A 774 20.21 17.83 -9.34
N GLU A 775 20.60 16.80 -8.58
CA GLU A 775 21.98 16.30 -8.51
C GLU A 775 22.48 15.87 -9.90
N SER A 776 21.68 15.12 -10.65
CA SER A 776 22.03 14.64 -11.99
C SER A 776 22.26 15.78 -12.98
N LEU A 777 21.36 16.77 -12.98
CA LEU A 777 21.48 17.94 -13.85
C LEU A 777 22.64 18.84 -13.43
N GLU A 778 22.90 18.99 -12.13
CA GLU A 778 24.07 19.72 -11.63
C GLU A 778 25.37 19.10 -12.13
N MET A 779 25.53 17.78 -12.00
CA MET A 779 26.74 17.06 -12.45
C MET A 779 27.01 17.23 -13.95
N LEU A 780 25.95 17.26 -14.77
CA LEU A 780 26.05 17.50 -16.20
C LEU A 780 26.34 18.98 -16.53
N ALA A 781 25.67 19.91 -15.83
CA ALA A 781 25.85 21.35 -16.02
C ALA A 781 27.27 21.81 -15.63
N ASP A 782 27.86 21.22 -14.60
CA ASP A 782 29.25 21.44 -14.18
C ASP A 782 30.27 21.05 -15.25
N ARG A 783 29.92 20.08 -16.11
CA ARG A 783 30.71 19.69 -17.28
C ARG A 783 30.38 20.48 -18.55
N GLY A 784 29.53 21.50 -18.43
CA GLY A 784 29.17 22.39 -19.52
C GLY A 784 28.06 21.87 -20.43
N ASP A 785 27.29 20.86 -20.01
CA ASP A 785 26.16 20.36 -20.82
C ASP A 785 25.05 21.43 -20.91
N ARG A 786 24.74 21.83 -22.16
CA ARG A 786 23.73 22.87 -22.43
C ARG A 786 22.30 22.36 -22.29
N HIS A 787 22.05 21.07 -22.53
CA HIS A 787 20.73 20.48 -22.38
C HIS A 787 20.36 20.36 -20.90
N ALA A 788 21.32 20.01 -20.04
CA ALA A 788 21.10 19.99 -18.59
C ALA A 788 20.72 21.39 -18.06
N LYS A 789 21.41 22.45 -18.52
CA LYS A 789 21.05 23.83 -18.18
C LYS A 789 19.66 24.21 -18.70
N GLN A 790 19.32 23.84 -19.93
CA GLN A 790 17.97 24.10 -20.45
C GLN A 790 16.91 23.36 -19.64
N ALA A 791 17.16 22.09 -19.28
CA ALA A 791 16.25 21.28 -18.47
C ALA A 791 16.01 21.91 -17.08
N LEU A 792 17.04 22.48 -16.44
CA LEU A 792 16.86 23.24 -15.19
C LEU A 792 15.86 24.39 -15.37
N LEU A 793 16.00 25.21 -16.43
CA LEU A 793 15.05 26.29 -16.70
C LEU A 793 13.63 25.78 -17.00
N ASP A 794 13.52 24.69 -17.75
CA ASP A 794 12.22 24.08 -18.06
C ASP A 794 11.52 23.51 -16.80
N LEU A 795 12.28 23.21 -15.76
CA LEU A 795 11.78 22.71 -14.46
C LEU A 795 11.49 23.83 -13.46
N ALA A 796 11.61 25.11 -13.84
CA ALA A 796 11.30 26.22 -12.97
C ALA A 796 9.87 26.18 -12.42
N GLY A 797 8.88 25.84 -13.25
CA GLY A 797 7.49 25.70 -12.79
C GLY A 797 7.35 24.62 -11.71
N PRO A 798 7.72 23.35 -12.01
CA PRO A 798 7.70 22.26 -11.04
C PRO A 798 8.37 22.59 -9.70
N PHE A 799 9.61 23.09 -9.69
CA PHE A 799 10.30 23.38 -8.42
C PHE A 799 9.74 24.60 -7.68
N GLU A 800 9.18 25.60 -8.37
CA GLU A 800 8.51 26.71 -7.68
C GLU A 800 7.21 26.28 -7.00
N ALA A 801 6.50 25.31 -7.57
CA ALA A 801 5.22 24.81 -7.06
C ALA A 801 5.35 23.54 -6.19
N ILE A 802 6.57 23.05 -5.92
CA ILE A 802 6.76 21.72 -5.29
C ILE A 802 6.07 21.60 -3.93
N CYS A 803 6.12 22.64 -3.11
CA CYS A 803 5.46 22.67 -1.80
C CYS A 803 3.93 22.84 -1.88
N GLU A 804 3.37 23.09 -3.08
CA GLU A 804 1.92 23.20 -3.30
C GLU A 804 1.29 21.87 -3.72
N TYR A 805 2.03 21.03 -4.45
CA TYR A 805 1.56 19.70 -4.88
C TYR A 805 2.06 18.53 -4.01
N THR A 806 2.81 18.84 -2.95
CA THR A 806 3.21 17.93 -1.87
C THR A 806 2.60 18.38 -0.54
N ASP A 807 2.77 17.58 0.52
CA ASP A 807 2.36 17.97 1.88
C ASP A 807 3.22 19.10 2.50
N GLY A 808 4.24 19.58 1.77
CA GLY A 808 5.18 20.61 2.22
C GLY A 808 6.23 20.14 3.24
N ASP A 809 6.03 18.97 3.86
CA ASP A 809 6.96 18.38 4.82
C ASP A 809 8.16 17.77 4.07
N GLU A 810 9.37 18.13 4.49
CA GLU A 810 10.62 17.61 3.90
C GLU A 810 10.69 17.78 2.36
N THR A 811 10.06 18.81 1.79
CA THR A 811 10.11 19.10 0.33
C THR A 811 10.58 20.53 0.01
N ASP A 812 10.58 21.41 1.01
CA ASP A 812 11.10 22.78 0.98
C ASP A 812 12.58 22.84 0.55
N HIS A 813 13.39 21.86 0.96
CA HIS A 813 14.80 21.78 0.64
C HIS A 813 15.06 21.52 -0.84
N PHE A 814 14.13 20.88 -1.57
CA PHE A 814 14.24 20.72 -3.03
C PHE A 814 14.12 22.07 -3.76
N ARG A 815 13.16 22.91 -3.37
CA ARG A 815 13.00 24.27 -3.94
C ARG A 815 14.21 25.14 -3.62
N ARG A 816 14.75 25.05 -2.40
CA ARG A 816 16.00 25.72 -2.02
C ARG A 816 17.19 25.24 -2.83
N GLY A 817 17.34 23.93 -3.01
CA GLY A 817 18.38 23.31 -3.85
C GLY A 817 18.28 23.80 -5.29
N TYR A 818 17.07 23.87 -5.85
CA TYR A 818 16.85 24.46 -7.17
C TYR A 818 17.28 25.93 -7.27
N HIS A 819 16.91 26.77 -6.29
CA HIS A 819 17.35 28.17 -6.23
C HIS A 819 18.88 28.30 -6.15
N HIS A 820 19.57 27.37 -5.49
CA HIS A 820 21.03 27.31 -5.50
C HIS A 820 21.59 27.09 -6.91
N LEU A 821 21.03 26.16 -7.66
CA LEU A 821 21.43 25.94 -9.06
C LEU A 821 21.11 27.15 -9.95
N VAL A 822 19.97 27.83 -9.71
CA VAL A 822 19.63 29.07 -10.41
C VAL A 822 20.67 30.16 -10.17
N ALA A 823 21.03 30.40 -8.90
CA ALA A 823 22.06 31.38 -8.56
C ALA A 823 23.43 31.03 -9.16
N ARG A 824 23.78 29.75 -9.21
CA ARG A 824 25.06 29.26 -9.74
C ARG A 824 25.17 29.36 -11.26
N TYR A 825 24.12 28.96 -11.99
CA TYR A 825 24.18 28.81 -13.46
C TYR A 825 23.49 29.92 -14.26
N PHE A 826 22.56 30.67 -13.66
CA PHE A 826 21.75 31.71 -14.31
C PHE A 826 21.77 33.05 -13.55
N PRO A 827 22.96 33.68 -13.36
CA PRO A 827 23.10 34.95 -12.65
C PRO A 827 22.16 36.07 -13.13
N ASP A 828 21.94 36.11 -14.44
CA ASP A 828 21.08 37.07 -15.12
C ASP A 828 19.60 36.95 -14.74
N ARG A 829 19.18 35.78 -14.23
CA ARG A 829 17.79 35.47 -13.84
C ARG A 829 17.51 35.73 -12.36
N VAL A 830 18.53 35.78 -11.52
CA VAL A 830 18.42 35.97 -10.06
C VAL A 830 17.56 37.21 -9.68
N PRO A 831 17.76 38.41 -10.26
CA PRO A 831 16.96 39.58 -9.86
C PRO A 831 15.46 39.41 -10.14
N SER A 832 15.12 38.81 -11.28
CA SER A 832 13.73 38.56 -11.67
C SER A 832 13.09 37.46 -10.83
N CYS A 833 13.84 36.41 -10.51
CA CYS A 833 13.40 35.34 -9.59
C CYS A 833 13.15 35.90 -8.18
N TYR A 834 14.11 36.66 -7.62
CA TYR A 834 13.97 37.31 -6.31
C TYR A 834 12.75 38.24 -6.24
N ALA A 835 12.56 39.08 -7.27
CA ALA A 835 11.41 39.97 -7.35
C ALA A 835 10.07 39.22 -7.45
N ASN A 836 10.06 38.03 -8.07
CA ASN A 836 8.88 37.17 -8.14
C ASN A 836 8.54 36.57 -6.75
N LEU A 837 9.54 36.05 -6.04
CA LEU A 837 9.35 35.51 -4.68
C LEU A 837 8.79 36.57 -3.72
N VAL A 838 9.38 37.78 -3.73
CA VAL A 838 8.88 38.92 -2.95
C VAL A 838 7.44 39.29 -3.30
N ARG A 839 7.08 39.28 -4.59
CA ARG A 839 5.71 39.61 -5.04
C ARG A 839 4.68 38.60 -4.57
N ASN A 840 5.07 37.32 -4.47
CA ASN A 840 4.22 36.23 -4.03
C ASN A 840 4.26 36.03 -2.51
N GLU A 841 4.90 36.94 -1.76
CA GLU A 841 5.05 36.87 -0.29
C GLU A 841 5.87 35.65 0.19
N GLU A 842 6.74 35.12 -0.67
CA GLU A 842 7.62 33.98 -0.42
C GLU A 842 8.95 34.43 0.20
N TRP A 843 8.87 35.15 1.33
CA TRP A 843 9.99 35.86 1.94
C TRP A 843 11.16 34.94 2.30
N TRP A 844 10.84 33.75 2.83
CA TRP A 844 11.83 32.77 3.25
C TRP A 844 12.64 32.23 2.07
N PHE A 845 11.99 31.94 0.94
CA PHE A 845 12.69 31.54 -0.29
C PHE A 845 13.51 32.69 -0.89
N ALA A 846 13.02 33.93 -0.81
CA ALA A 846 13.78 35.10 -1.26
C ALA A 846 15.09 35.26 -0.47
N GLU A 847 15.04 35.09 0.86
CA GLU A 847 16.23 35.09 1.72
C GLU A 847 17.17 33.91 1.39
N SER A 848 16.63 32.71 1.19
CA SER A 848 17.42 31.54 0.80
C SER A 848 18.13 31.73 -0.55
N LEU A 849 17.46 32.32 -1.55
CA LEU A 849 18.05 32.66 -2.84
C LEU A 849 19.16 33.72 -2.69
N SER A 850 18.94 34.76 -1.88
CA SER A 850 19.98 35.77 -1.58
C SER A 850 21.24 35.12 -0.98
N ARG A 851 21.04 34.20 -0.04
CA ARG A 851 22.12 33.40 0.57
C ARG A 851 22.85 32.55 -0.47
N ALA A 852 22.13 31.91 -1.39
CA ALA A 852 22.72 31.07 -2.42
C ALA A 852 23.64 31.84 -3.39
N VAL A 853 23.32 33.11 -3.68
CA VAL A 853 24.17 34.00 -4.48
C VAL A 853 25.58 34.13 -3.92
N ALA A 854 25.73 34.08 -2.59
CA ALA A 854 27.02 34.15 -1.94
C ALA A 854 27.97 33.00 -2.33
N TYR A 855 27.45 31.88 -2.82
CA TYR A 855 28.24 30.70 -3.21
C TYR A 855 28.41 30.58 -4.73
N ALA A 856 27.82 31.48 -5.51
CA ALA A 856 27.89 31.40 -6.97
C ALA A 856 29.29 31.80 -7.49
N GLY A 857 29.73 31.16 -8.57
CA GLY A 857 31.08 31.37 -9.14
C GLY A 857 31.30 32.75 -9.78
N TRP A 858 30.23 33.49 -10.10
CA TRP A 858 30.31 34.83 -10.70
C TRP A 858 30.43 35.95 -9.66
N ILE A 859 30.29 35.65 -8.37
CA ILE A 859 30.26 36.66 -7.31
C ILE A 859 31.61 37.35 -7.09
N ASP A 860 32.71 36.76 -7.60
CA ASP A 860 34.05 37.36 -7.57
C ASP A 860 34.21 38.50 -8.60
N SER A 861 33.20 38.74 -9.43
CA SER A 861 33.10 39.95 -10.28
C SER A 861 32.94 41.22 -9.45
N ILE A 862 33.21 42.39 -10.06
CA ILE A 862 33.03 43.70 -9.39
C ILE A 862 31.57 43.88 -8.98
N GLU A 863 30.65 43.48 -9.86
CA GLU A 863 29.22 43.52 -9.66
C GLU A 863 28.77 42.59 -8.54
N GLY A 864 29.32 41.37 -8.50
CA GLY A 864 29.05 40.41 -7.43
C GLY A 864 29.52 40.88 -6.06
N GLN A 865 30.71 41.48 -5.99
CA GLN A 865 31.24 42.07 -4.76
C GLN A 865 30.41 43.25 -4.27
N ALA A 866 29.97 44.12 -5.19
CA ALA A 866 29.07 45.21 -4.85
C ALA A 866 27.73 44.69 -4.28
N LEU A 867 27.21 43.58 -4.80
CA LEU A 867 26.01 42.92 -4.30
C LEU A 867 26.21 42.35 -2.89
N LEU A 868 27.31 41.64 -2.61
CA LEU A 868 27.61 41.11 -1.27
C LEU A 868 27.70 42.21 -0.20
N GLU A 869 28.21 43.39 -0.55
CA GLU A 869 28.27 44.54 0.35
C GLU A 869 26.86 45.10 0.70
N THR A 870 25.79 44.68 0.01
CA THR A 870 24.40 45.10 0.28
C THR A 870 23.64 44.20 1.25
N PHE A 871 24.21 43.05 1.64
CA PHE A 871 23.59 42.13 2.59
C PHE A 871 23.27 42.79 3.93
N ILE A 872 22.16 42.40 4.54
CA ILE A 872 21.63 42.98 5.79
C ILE A 872 21.11 41.92 6.78
N CYS A 873 20.87 40.69 6.35
CA CYS A 873 20.33 39.65 7.22
C CYS A 873 21.44 38.90 7.99
N PRO A 874 21.14 38.35 9.19
CA PRO A 874 22.10 37.54 9.97
C PRO A 874 22.65 36.35 9.17
N ASP A 875 21.78 35.62 8.47
CA ASP A 875 22.13 34.40 7.74
C ASP A 875 23.02 34.67 6.52
N GLU A 876 22.86 35.84 5.90
CA GLU A 876 23.74 36.31 4.82
C GLU A 876 25.17 36.58 5.33
N SER A 877 25.29 37.08 6.56
CA SER A 877 26.60 37.27 7.22
C SER A 877 27.26 35.92 7.51
N VAL A 878 26.49 34.93 7.96
CA VAL A 878 26.98 33.54 8.15
C VAL A 878 27.46 32.95 6.84
N ALA A 879 26.76 33.19 5.72
CA ALA A 879 27.19 32.70 4.42
C ALA A 879 28.51 33.32 3.94
N LEU A 880 28.71 34.63 4.19
CA LEU A 880 29.98 35.29 3.92
C LEU A 880 31.12 34.75 4.80
N GLU A 881 30.85 34.45 6.07
CA GLU A 881 31.81 33.81 6.99
C GLU A 881 32.22 32.41 6.51
N ARG A 882 31.25 31.61 6.05
CA ARG A 882 31.48 30.24 5.55
C ARG A 882 32.26 30.21 4.24
N ARG A 883 32.13 31.21 3.37
CA ARG A 883 32.86 31.28 2.09
C ARG A 883 34.38 31.37 2.24
N ARG A 884 34.88 31.95 3.34
CA ARG A 884 36.33 32.04 3.66
C ARG A 884 37.21 32.57 2.51
N SER A 885 36.71 33.53 1.74
CA SER A 885 37.50 34.25 0.72
C SER A 885 37.86 35.67 1.19
N GLN A 886 38.94 36.23 0.64
CA GLN A 886 39.41 37.57 1.02
C GLN A 886 38.38 38.65 0.70
N GLU A 887 37.66 38.45 -0.39
CA GLU A 887 36.57 39.31 -0.87
C GLU A 887 35.35 39.20 0.05
N ALA A 888 34.98 37.99 0.47
CA ALA A 888 33.88 37.75 1.40
C ALA A 888 34.15 38.37 2.79
N GLU A 889 35.39 38.30 3.28
CA GLU A 889 35.79 38.96 4.54
C GLU A 889 35.64 40.49 4.47
N ARG A 890 35.96 41.08 3.31
CA ARG A 890 35.78 42.52 3.07
C ARG A 890 34.30 42.89 3.08
N ALA A 891 33.47 42.16 2.33
CA ALA A 891 32.03 42.37 2.30
C ALA A 891 31.42 42.21 3.70
N LEU A 892 31.78 41.16 4.44
CA LEU A 892 31.36 40.90 5.81
C LEU A 892 31.75 42.06 6.75
N CYS A 893 32.93 42.65 6.60
CA CYS A 893 33.34 43.82 7.38
C CYS A 893 32.42 45.03 7.12
N ILE A 894 32.00 45.24 5.87
CA ILE A 894 31.11 46.33 5.47
C ILE A 894 29.69 46.07 5.99
N VAL A 895 29.18 44.84 5.85
CA VAL A 895 27.88 44.40 6.36
C VAL A 895 27.81 44.58 7.88
N ARG A 896 28.77 44.03 8.63
CA ARG A 896 28.86 44.18 10.09
C ARG A 896 28.97 45.64 10.56
N ARG A 897 29.53 46.54 9.75
CA ARG A 897 29.54 47.98 10.04
C ARG A 897 28.16 48.63 9.85
N ARG A 898 27.35 48.14 8.90
CA ARG A 898 26.02 48.68 8.58
C ARG A 898 24.94 48.14 9.51
N THR A 899 24.98 46.85 9.82
CA THR A 899 23.95 46.15 10.61
C THR A 899 24.30 46.06 12.10
N GLY A 900 25.55 46.37 12.47
CA GLY A 900 26.09 46.16 13.82
C GLY A 900 26.72 44.77 13.96
N ARG A 901 27.49 44.54 15.04
CA ARG A 901 27.81 43.17 15.44
C ARG A 901 26.50 42.54 15.87
N ASN A 902 25.94 41.63 15.08
CA ASN A 902 24.95 40.69 15.59
C ASN A 902 25.65 39.84 16.66
N SER A 903 25.64 40.32 17.90
CA SER A 903 26.37 39.72 19.02
C SER A 903 25.49 38.87 19.93
N ASP A 904 24.24 38.57 19.57
CA ASP A 904 23.33 37.80 20.44
C ASP A 904 22.56 36.67 19.72
N LEU A 905 23.02 36.19 18.55
CA LEU A 905 22.49 34.97 17.91
C LEU A 905 23.56 33.90 17.62
N THR A 906 24.77 34.08 18.16
CA THR A 906 25.75 32.99 18.19
C THR A 906 25.36 32.01 19.30
N GLU A 907 25.18 30.74 18.93
CA GLU A 907 24.81 29.58 19.77
C GLU A 907 23.32 29.19 19.82
N GLN A 908 22.54 29.49 18.78
CA GLN A 908 21.73 28.40 18.24
C GLN A 908 22.48 27.90 17.02
N GLU A 909 23.11 26.73 17.16
CA GLU A 909 23.34 25.86 16.02
C GLU A 909 22.01 25.82 15.26
N VAL A 910 21.91 26.55 14.14
CA VAL A 910 21.12 26.05 13.03
C VAL A 910 21.70 24.66 12.84
N PRO A 911 20.93 23.58 13.09
CA PRO A 911 21.45 22.24 12.97
C PRO A 911 22.16 22.21 11.63
N GLU A 912 23.44 21.87 11.65
CA GLU A 912 24.00 21.32 10.44
C GLU A 912 23.05 20.18 10.11
N ASP A 913 22.38 20.26 8.97
CA ASP A 913 21.90 19.08 8.26
C ASP A 913 23.15 18.25 7.85
N GLU A 914 24.00 17.91 8.81
CA GLU A 914 24.57 16.60 8.87
C GLU A 914 23.37 15.72 9.18
N GLU A 915 22.86 15.03 8.16
CA GLU A 915 22.26 13.72 8.37
C GLU A 915 23.30 12.88 9.14
N GLN A 916 23.35 13.06 10.45
CA GLN A 916 23.84 12.04 11.36
C GLN A 916 22.76 10.97 11.35
N ASP A 917 22.80 10.14 10.31
CA ASP A 917 22.38 8.74 10.38
C ASP A 917 23.31 8.05 11.41
N GLY A 918 23.03 8.35 12.67
CA GLY A 918 23.63 7.77 13.83
C GLY A 918 22.50 7.58 14.82
N PHE A 919 21.95 6.37 14.85
CA PHE A 919 21.13 5.90 15.96
C PHE A 919 21.92 6.08 17.26
N GLU A 920 21.80 7.24 17.93
CA GLU A 920 22.22 7.39 19.31
C GLU A 920 21.18 6.71 20.20
N ASP A 921 21.39 5.41 20.44
CA ASP A 921 20.56 4.62 21.33
C ASP A 921 20.81 5.05 22.78
N ALA A 922 19.94 5.92 23.28
CA ALA A 922 19.88 6.28 24.68
C ALA A 922 19.38 5.09 25.52
N HIS A 923 20.19 4.73 26.52
CA HIS A 923 19.92 3.86 27.67
C HIS A 923 20.13 2.34 27.49
N LEU A 924 21.26 1.85 28.01
CA LEU A 924 21.34 0.78 29.01
C LEU A 924 22.78 0.68 29.55
N THR A 925 23.10 1.48 30.57
CA THR A 925 24.27 1.23 31.40
C THR A 925 23.94 0.13 32.42
N THR A 926 24.12 -1.13 32.02
CA THR A 926 24.33 -2.23 32.97
C THR A 926 25.74 -2.75 32.78
N GLY A 927 26.60 -2.46 33.76
CA GLY A 927 27.98 -2.92 33.79
C GLY A 927 28.07 -4.44 33.78
N THR A 928 28.42 -5.00 32.63
CA THR A 928 29.06 -6.32 32.52
C THR A 928 30.56 -6.09 32.24
N PRO A 929 31.47 -6.93 32.77
CA PRO A 929 32.89 -6.77 32.50
C PRO A 929 33.14 -7.02 31.01
N SER A 930 33.66 -6.02 30.29
CA SER A 930 34.06 -6.18 28.90
C SER A 930 35.10 -7.30 28.79
N ALA A 931 34.87 -8.27 27.89
CA ALA A 931 35.94 -9.12 27.41
C ALA A 931 37.06 -8.22 26.83
N PRO A 932 38.34 -8.58 26.98
CA PRO A 932 39.43 -7.85 26.35
C PRO A 932 39.31 -7.94 24.82
N ASP A 933 39.64 -6.84 24.11
CA ASP A 933 39.72 -6.83 22.65
C ASP A 933 40.58 -8.00 22.15
N PRO A 934 40.11 -8.80 21.18
CA PRO A 934 40.91 -9.90 20.62
C PRO A 934 42.17 -9.34 19.94
N ASP A 935 43.34 -9.86 20.31
CA ASP A 935 44.63 -9.45 19.75
C ASP A 935 44.82 -10.08 18.35
N PRO A 936 45.02 -9.29 17.29
CA PRO A 936 45.28 -9.82 15.94
C PRO A 936 46.35 -10.90 15.85
N THR A 937 47.37 -10.88 16.72
CA THR A 937 48.47 -11.86 16.66
C THR A 937 48.05 -13.28 17.05
N ASP A 938 46.99 -13.42 17.85
CA ASP A 938 46.49 -14.72 18.34
C ASP A 938 45.70 -15.49 17.29
N TYR A 939 45.32 -14.80 16.20
CA TYR A 939 44.44 -15.30 15.15
C TYR A 939 45.10 -15.14 13.77
N PRO A 940 45.93 -16.10 13.32
CA PRO A 940 46.48 -16.09 11.96
C PRO A 940 45.36 -16.18 10.90
N PRO A 941 45.62 -15.82 9.63
CA PRO A 941 44.63 -15.87 8.55
C PRO A 941 43.82 -17.18 8.47
N SER A 942 44.44 -18.33 8.71
CA SER A 942 43.76 -19.64 8.74
C SER A 942 42.73 -19.81 9.86
N ARG A 943 42.70 -18.91 10.85
CA ARG A 943 41.78 -18.88 12.00
C ARG A 943 40.89 -17.64 11.99
N LEU A 944 40.63 -17.06 10.82
CA LEU A 944 39.72 -15.93 10.66
C LEU A 944 38.31 -16.19 11.24
N PRO A 945 37.68 -17.37 11.07
CA PRO A 945 36.39 -17.66 11.71
C PRO A 945 36.44 -17.51 13.24
N ASP A 946 37.46 -18.09 13.90
CA ASP A 946 37.67 -17.96 15.35
C ASP A 946 37.86 -16.50 15.79
N PHE A 947 38.48 -15.66 14.95
CA PHE A 947 38.65 -14.24 15.21
C PHE A 947 37.32 -13.48 15.10
N LEU A 948 36.54 -13.75 14.05
CA LEU A 948 35.24 -13.12 13.85
C LEU A 948 34.25 -13.51 14.95
N ASP A 949 34.29 -14.76 15.42
CA ASP A 949 33.57 -15.21 16.60
C ASP A 949 34.06 -14.49 17.87
N ALA A 950 35.38 -14.30 18.05
CA ALA A 950 35.88 -13.54 19.20
C ALA A 950 35.43 -12.06 19.17
N VAL A 951 35.40 -11.44 17.98
CA VAL A 951 34.90 -10.08 17.77
C VAL A 951 33.38 -10.00 18.05
N SER A 952 32.60 -11.04 17.73
CA SER A 952 31.14 -11.02 17.97
C SER A 952 30.77 -10.98 19.45
N HIS A 953 31.68 -11.37 20.35
CA HIS A 953 31.49 -11.29 21.80
C HIS A 953 31.85 -9.89 22.37
N VAL A 954 32.32 -8.95 21.52
CA VAL A 954 32.55 -7.56 21.91
C VAL A 954 31.22 -6.81 21.91
N PRO A 955 30.80 -6.17 23.02
CA PRO A 955 29.43 -5.65 23.17
C PRO A 955 29.08 -4.47 22.25
N LYS A 956 30.09 -3.73 21.75
CA LYS A 956 29.87 -2.53 20.95
C LYS A 956 30.07 -2.83 19.48
N TYR A 957 28.99 -2.73 18.72
CA TYR A 957 28.97 -3.02 17.30
C TYR A 957 29.97 -2.15 16.49
N ASP A 958 30.07 -0.85 16.78
CA ASP A 958 31.02 0.06 16.11
C ASP A 958 32.50 -0.33 16.30
N GLN A 959 32.81 -1.14 17.32
CA GLN A 959 34.16 -1.62 17.54
C GLN A 959 34.52 -2.81 16.64
N HIS A 960 33.54 -3.51 16.08
CA HIS A 960 33.76 -4.70 15.26
C HIS A 960 34.53 -4.35 13.98
N SER A 961 34.06 -3.36 13.22
CA SER A 961 34.73 -2.89 11.99
C SER A 961 36.16 -2.42 12.28
N ARG A 962 36.38 -1.75 13.42
CA ARG A 962 37.71 -1.30 13.83
C ARG A 962 38.65 -2.46 14.15
N LEU A 963 38.17 -3.48 14.84
CA LEU A 963 38.97 -4.66 15.20
C LEU A 963 39.35 -5.47 13.98
N ILE A 964 38.42 -5.65 13.04
CA ILE A 964 38.66 -6.36 11.78
C ILE A 964 39.65 -5.58 10.91
N ALA A 965 39.51 -4.25 10.81
CA ALA A 965 40.49 -3.41 10.10
C ALA A 965 41.90 -3.49 10.72
N ARG A 966 42.00 -3.52 12.06
CA ARG A 966 43.28 -3.72 12.77
C ARG A 966 43.88 -5.09 12.50
N TRP A 967 43.05 -6.13 12.46
CA TRP A 967 43.50 -7.48 12.13
C TRP A 967 44.05 -7.57 10.69
N PHE A 968 43.32 -7.00 9.74
CA PHE A 968 43.74 -6.95 8.34
C PHE A 968 45.09 -6.22 8.21
N ALA A 969 45.19 -5.02 8.79
CA ALA A 969 46.41 -4.20 8.73
C ALA A 969 47.61 -4.89 9.37
N HIS A 970 47.42 -5.60 10.49
CA HIS A 970 48.51 -6.33 11.14
C HIS A 970 49.12 -7.39 10.22
N TRP A 971 48.29 -8.25 9.62
CA TRP A 971 48.78 -9.33 8.75
C TRP A 971 49.33 -8.82 7.42
N GLU A 972 48.89 -7.65 6.96
CA GLU A 972 49.51 -6.92 5.86
C GLU A 972 50.92 -6.43 6.22
N GLU A 973 51.11 -5.82 7.41
CA GLU A 973 52.44 -5.38 7.88
C GLU A 973 53.42 -6.55 8.07
N VAL A 974 52.92 -7.73 8.44
CA VAL A 974 53.70 -8.96 8.61
C VAL A 974 54.02 -9.65 7.25
N GLY A 975 53.49 -9.14 6.13
CA GLY A 975 53.75 -9.66 4.79
C GLY A 975 52.93 -10.91 4.43
N GLN A 976 51.82 -11.16 5.13
CA GLN A 976 50.89 -12.27 4.88
C GLN A 976 49.63 -11.84 4.14
N GLU A 977 49.67 -10.73 3.42
CA GLU A 977 48.51 -10.19 2.69
C GLU A 977 47.84 -11.18 1.73
N ALA A 978 48.60 -12.08 1.09
CA ALA A 978 48.00 -13.12 0.24
C ALA A 978 47.18 -14.14 1.04
N ALA A 979 47.64 -14.52 2.23
CA ALA A 979 46.93 -15.45 3.11
C ALA A 979 45.68 -14.81 3.72
N VAL A 980 45.71 -13.50 3.98
CA VAL A 980 44.53 -12.72 4.40
C VAL A 980 43.45 -12.73 3.32
N LEU A 981 43.82 -12.49 2.06
CA LEU A 981 42.87 -12.54 0.95
C LEU A 981 42.24 -13.93 0.77
N ASP A 982 43.03 -15.00 0.85
CA ASP A 982 42.49 -16.37 0.75
C ASP A 982 41.60 -16.71 1.95
N ALA A 983 41.96 -16.26 3.15
CA ALA A 983 41.13 -16.42 4.34
C ALA A 983 39.78 -15.71 4.19
N LEU A 984 39.79 -14.47 3.69
CA LEU A 984 38.57 -13.72 3.41
C LEU A 984 37.73 -14.41 2.33
N GLU A 985 38.34 -14.88 1.25
CA GLU A 985 37.64 -15.57 0.15
C GLU A 985 36.88 -16.79 0.67
N ASN A 986 37.50 -17.59 1.54
CA ASN A 986 36.90 -18.80 2.11
C ASN A 986 35.71 -18.54 3.04
N VAL A 987 35.57 -17.32 3.58
CA VAL A 987 34.45 -16.94 4.47
C VAL A 987 33.49 -15.94 3.83
N SER A 988 33.80 -15.43 2.63
CA SER A 988 33.01 -14.38 1.96
C SER A 988 31.63 -14.88 1.52
N ASP A 989 31.50 -16.18 1.29
CA ASP A 989 30.22 -16.82 0.91
C ASP A 989 29.44 -17.33 2.14
N ASP A 990 30.03 -17.24 3.34
CA ASP A 990 29.36 -17.56 4.60
C ASP A 990 28.57 -16.35 5.08
N SER A 991 27.26 -16.41 4.89
CA SER A 991 26.30 -15.37 5.26
C SER A 991 26.47 -14.90 6.71
N SER A 992 26.97 -15.74 7.63
CA SER A 992 27.15 -15.40 9.05
C SER A 992 28.21 -14.33 9.29
N TYR A 993 29.13 -14.13 8.34
CA TYR A 993 30.26 -13.19 8.43
C TYR A 993 30.17 -12.02 7.45
N VAL A 994 29.38 -12.14 6.37
CA VAL A 994 29.24 -11.15 5.28
C VAL A 994 29.08 -9.71 5.78
N TRP A 995 28.16 -9.47 6.71
CA TRP A 995 27.88 -8.11 7.20
C TRP A 995 29.03 -7.53 8.03
N ARG A 996 29.75 -8.36 8.78
CA ARG A 996 30.93 -7.93 9.58
C ARG A 996 32.13 -7.63 8.69
N LEU A 997 32.25 -8.31 7.56
CA LEU A 997 33.36 -8.17 6.62
C LEU A 997 33.15 -7.04 5.60
N ARG A 998 31.96 -6.43 5.54
CA ARG A 998 31.59 -5.38 4.60
C ARG A 998 32.67 -4.30 4.43
N ASP A 999 33.19 -3.78 5.54
CA ASP A 999 34.15 -2.67 5.54
C ASP A 999 35.58 -3.13 5.18
N SER A 1000 35.84 -4.44 5.22
CA SER A 1000 37.12 -5.05 4.86
C SER A 1000 37.28 -5.24 3.36
N TYR A 1001 36.20 -5.28 2.58
CA TYR A 1001 36.28 -5.52 1.13
C TYR A 1001 36.95 -4.38 0.37
N ASP A 1002 36.87 -3.14 0.86
CA ASP A 1002 37.65 -2.02 0.29
C ASP A 1002 39.17 -2.26 0.49
N SER A 1003 39.58 -2.75 1.67
CA SER A 1003 40.98 -3.08 1.97
C SER A 1003 41.46 -4.30 1.17
N ALA A 1004 40.58 -5.30 1.02
CA ALA A 1004 40.84 -6.49 0.19
C ALA A 1004 41.04 -6.11 -1.29
N PHE A 1005 40.23 -5.18 -1.81
CA PHE A 1005 40.38 -4.65 -3.16
C PHE A 1005 41.74 -3.98 -3.37
N GLU A 1006 42.12 -3.05 -2.49
CA GLU A 1006 43.41 -2.34 -2.60
C GLU A 1006 44.61 -3.29 -2.52
N THR A 1007 44.53 -4.26 -1.61
CA THR A 1007 45.56 -5.29 -1.42
C THR A 1007 45.66 -6.21 -2.63
N ALA A 1008 44.53 -6.78 -3.09
CA ALA A 1008 44.50 -7.65 -4.27
C ALA A 1008 45.01 -6.92 -5.52
N LEU A 1009 44.68 -5.63 -5.68
CA LEU A 1009 45.18 -4.81 -6.77
C LEU A 1009 46.71 -4.68 -6.74
N ARG A 1010 47.30 -4.57 -5.54
CA ARG A 1010 48.75 -4.48 -5.34
C ARG A 1010 49.49 -5.79 -5.62
N ILE A 1011 48.96 -6.92 -5.15
CA ILE A 1011 49.72 -8.20 -5.14
C ILE A 1011 49.27 -9.25 -6.16
N ARG A 1012 48.00 -9.25 -6.58
CA ARG A 1012 47.41 -10.20 -7.55
C ARG A 1012 47.03 -9.54 -8.88
N GLY A 1013 46.98 -8.21 -8.91
CA GLY A 1013 46.74 -7.43 -10.12
C GLY A 1013 45.25 -7.19 -10.39
N ARG A 1014 44.96 -6.55 -11.54
CA ARG A 1014 43.62 -6.04 -11.86
C ARG A 1014 42.56 -7.12 -11.99
N SER A 1015 42.88 -8.27 -12.60
CA SER A 1015 41.87 -9.30 -12.84
C SER A 1015 41.27 -9.82 -11.53
N ASP A 1016 42.15 -10.15 -10.58
CA ASP A 1016 41.80 -10.72 -9.27
C ASP A 1016 41.26 -9.67 -8.29
N ALA A 1017 41.49 -8.37 -8.53
CA ALA A 1017 40.93 -7.32 -7.67
C ALA A 1017 39.49 -6.97 -8.03
N PHE A 1018 39.01 -7.32 -9.23
CA PHE A 1018 37.69 -6.86 -9.71
C PHE A 1018 36.53 -7.38 -8.85
N HIS A 1019 36.52 -8.66 -8.48
CA HIS A 1019 35.40 -9.23 -7.70
C HIS A 1019 35.36 -8.67 -6.27
N TRP A 1020 36.49 -8.30 -5.68
CA TRP A 1020 36.53 -7.59 -4.39
C TRP A 1020 35.87 -6.22 -4.46
N LEU A 1021 36.07 -5.47 -5.55
CA LEU A 1021 35.38 -4.20 -5.77
C LEU A 1021 33.87 -4.39 -5.95
N VAL A 1022 33.47 -5.45 -6.65
CA VAL A 1022 32.06 -5.84 -6.81
C VAL A 1022 31.46 -6.17 -5.45
N ARG A 1023 32.10 -7.03 -4.64
CA ARG A 1023 31.68 -7.40 -3.27
C ARG A 1023 31.57 -6.17 -2.36
N ALA A 1024 32.55 -5.26 -2.41
CA ALA A 1024 32.50 -4.03 -1.63
C ALA A 1024 31.24 -3.21 -1.98
N GLN A 1025 30.93 -3.10 -3.27
CA GLN A 1025 29.76 -2.37 -3.76
C GLN A 1025 28.44 -3.08 -3.41
N THR A 1026 28.33 -4.41 -3.57
CA THR A 1026 27.09 -5.17 -3.28
C THR A 1026 26.78 -5.24 -1.78
N HIS A 1027 27.75 -5.66 -0.96
CA HIS A 1027 27.54 -5.90 0.47
C HIS A 1027 27.39 -4.62 1.30
N SER A 1028 27.74 -3.46 0.72
CA SER A 1028 27.50 -2.16 1.36
C SER A 1028 26.33 -1.38 0.79
N ALA A 1029 25.48 -2.02 -0.03
CA ALA A 1029 24.39 -1.35 -0.74
C ALA A 1029 24.88 -0.04 -1.41
N GLY A 1030 25.98 -0.12 -2.16
CA GLY A 1030 26.70 1.06 -2.68
C GLY A 1030 25.90 1.91 -3.67
N TRP A 1031 24.74 1.43 -4.13
CA TRP A 1031 23.78 2.18 -4.93
C TRP A 1031 22.73 2.94 -4.09
N SER A 1032 22.57 2.61 -2.81
CA SER A 1032 21.63 3.25 -1.90
C SER A 1032 22.21 4.52 -1.27
N ARG A 1033 21.40 5.58 -1.27
CA ARG A 1033 21.75 6.86 -0.64
C ARG A 1033 21.80 6.77 0.89
N TRP A 1034 20.88 6.00 1.46
CA TRP A 1034 20.70 5.85 2.91
C TRP A 1034 21.74 4.92 3.52
N MET A 1035 22.21 3.92 2.77
CA MET A 1035 23.11 2.89 3.34
C MET A 1035 24.60 3.12 3.08
N CYS A 1036 24.96 3.88 2.04
CA CYS A 1036 26.36 4.08 1.67
C CYS A 1036 26.68 5.58 1.55
N PRO A 1037 27.55 6.14 2.41
CA PRO A 1037 27.90 7.55 2.37
C PRO A 1037 28.53 8.00 1.06
N GLU A 1038 28.34 9.28 0.72
CA GLU A 1038 28.80 9.86 -0.54
C GLU A 1038 30.29 9.64 -0.86
N PRO A 1039 31.24 9.89 0.07
CA PRO A 1039 32.66 9.73 -0.22
C PRO A 1039 33.04 8.30 -0.60
N THR A 1040 32.38 7.32 0.03
CA THR A 1040 32.67 5.89 -0.14
C THR A 1040 32.22 5.40 -1.51
N PHE A 1041 30.96 5.66 -1.91
CA PHE A 1041 30.49 5.19 -3.21
C PHE A 1041 31.23 5.91 -4.35
N LYS A 1042 31.47 7.24 -4.24
CA LYS A 1042 32.22 7.98 -5.28
C LYS A 1042 33.63 7.43 -5.46
N ARG A 1043 34.31 7.03 -4.38
CA ARG A 1043 35.63 6.38 -4.44
C ARG A 1043 35.56 5.07 -5.23
N ARG A 1044 34.63 4.17 -4.89
CA ARG A 1044 34.45 2.87 -5.55
C ARG A 1044 34.13 3.00 -7.04
N LEU A 1045 33.19 3.88 -7.38
CA LEU A 1045 32.82 4.15 -8.77
C LEU A 1045 33.97 4.75 -9.58
N ARG A 1046 34.81 5.62 -8.99
CA ARG A 1046 36.03 6.12 -9.65
C ARG A 1046 37.05 5.00 -9.88
N HIS A 1047 37.24 4.09 -8.93
CA HIS A 1047 38.10 2.93 -9.14
C HIS A 1047 37.60 2.05 -10.28
N ALA A 1048 36.29 1.76 -10.31
CA ALA A 1048 35.66 1.01 -11.40
C ALA A 1048 35.88 1.70 -12.76
N ALA A 1049 35.66 3.01 -12.84
CA ALA A 1049 35.83 3.79 -14.07
C ALA A 1049 37.30 3.86 -14.54
N ALA A 1050 38.24 4.06 -13.61
CA ALA A 1050 39.66 4.23 -13.94
C ALA A 1050 40.36 2.91 -14.28
N LEU A 1051 40.05 1.82 -13.56
CA LEU A 1051 40.78 0.55 -13.67
C LEU A 1051 40.07 -0.48 -14.55
N TYR A 1052 38.73 -0.44 -14.59
CA TYR A 1052 37.88 -1.44 -15.25
C TYR A 1052 36.95 -0.83 -16.31
N ARG A 1053 37.39 0.25 -16.96
CA ARG A 1053 36.60 0.96 -17.98
C ARG A 1053 35.99 0.05 -19.05
N GLY A 1054 36.66 -1.02 -19.49
CA GLY A 1054 36.13 -1.96 -20.48
C GLY A 1054 35.03 -2.92 -19.97
N ARG A 1055 34.85 -3.01 -18.65
CA ARG A 1055 33.91 -3.92 -17.95
C ARG A 1055 32.85 -3.14 -17.17
N TRP A 1056 32.64 -1.86 -17.47
CA TRP A 1056 31.75 -1.01 -16.69
C TRP A 1056 30.29 -1.49 -16.67
N LYS A 1057 29.76 -2.00 -17.80
CA LYS A 1057 28.41 -2.59 -17.87
C LYS A 1057 28.30 -3.85 -17.01
N GLU A 1058 29.33 -4.69 -17.05
CA GLU A 1058 29.42 -5.89 -16.21
C GLU A 1058 29.45 -5.50 -14.73
N PHE A 1059 30.22 -4.47 -14.36
CA PHE A 1059 30.24 -3.94 -12.99
C PHE A 1059 28.86 -3.48 -12.53
N VAL A 1060 28.12 -2.72 -13.35
CA VAL A 1060 26.75 -2.32 -13.02
C VAL A 1060 25.86 -3.55 -12.84
N LYS A 1061 25.88 -4.50 -13.78
CA LYS A 1061 25.05 -5.72 -13.71
C LYS A 1061 25.33 -6.58 -12.47
N LEU A 1062 26.60 -6.73 -12.11
CA LEU A 1062 27.01 -7.51 -10.94
C LEU A 1062 26.70 -6.80 -9.62
N THR A 1063 26.68 -5.46 -9.61
CA THR A 1063 26.50 -4.68 -8.37
C THR A 1063 25.08 -4.19 -8.14
N ALA A 1064 24.20 -4.34 -9.13
CA ALA A 1064 22.80 -3.92 -9.03
C ALA A 1064 21.95 -4.84 -8.15
N LYS A 1065 22.44 -6.01 -7.73
CA LYS A 1065 21.73 -6.91 -6.83
C LYS A 1065 22.46 -6.93 -5.49
N PRO A 1066 22.06 -6.11 -4.51
CA PRO A 1066 22.70 -6.14 -3.20
C PRO A 1066 22.33 -7.43 -2.49
N ASP A 1067 23.27 -8.02 -1.76
CA ASP A 1067 23.02 -9.19 -0.91
C ASP A 1067 22.25 -8.83 0.37
N PHE A 1068 21.95 -7.55 0.59
CA PHE A 1068 21.23 -7.04 1.74
C PHE A 1068 19.77 -6.72 1.37
N ARG A 1069 18.83 -7.35 2.10
CA ARG A 1069 17.38 -7.31 1.81
C ARG A 1069 16.69 -5.98 2.08
N GLY A 1070 17.23 -5.12 2.94
CA GLY A 1070 16.50 -3.91 3.40
C GLY A 1070 16.25 -2.86 2.31
N ASP A 1071 16.96 -2.92 1.19
CA ASP A 1071 16.85 -1.96 0.07
C ASP A 1071 16.62 -2.62 -1.30
N ALA A 1072 16.53 -3.96 -1.34
CA ALA A 1072 16.24 -4.68 -2.58
C ALA A 1072 14.77 -4.47 -2.95
N GLY A 1073 14.52 -3.83 -4.10
CA GLY A 1073 13.18 -3.81 -4.69
C GLY A 1073 12.64 -5.25 -4.85
N LYS A 1074 11.32 -5.44 -5.00
CA LYS A 1074 10.73 -6.79 -5.11
C LYS A 1074 11.30 -7.65 -6.26
N ASN A 1075 11.94 -7.03 -7.26
CA ASN A 1075 12.64 -7.71 -8.37
C ASN A 1075 14.17 -7.93 -8.14
N GLY A 1076 14.69 -7.47 -7.00
CA GLY A 1076 16.10 -7.60 -6.58
C GLY A 1076 17.07 -6.59 -7.21
N ILE A 1077 16.62 -5.63 -8.02
CA ILE A 1077 17.49 -4.66 -8.71
C ILE A 1077 17.49 -3.30 -7.99
N VAL A 1078 18.67 -2.83 -7.60
CA VAL A 1078 18.93 -1.57 -6.92
C VAL A 1078 20.00 -0.79 -7.66
N ILE A 1079 19.58 0.29 -8.30
CA ILE A 1079 20.46 1.29 -8.94
C ILE A 1079 20.01 2.67 -8.46
N GLY A 1080 20.92 3.42 -7.86
CA GLY A 1080 20.72 4.81 -7.46
C GLY A 1080 20.80 5.74 -8.67
N LEU A 1081 19.77 6.57 -8.86
CA LEU A 1081 19.56 7.35 -10.08
C LEU A 1081 20.70 8.35 -10.33
N SER A 1082 20.95 9.27 -9.41
CA SER A 1082 22.06 10.24 -9.53
C SER A 1082 23.43 9.56 -9.51
N ARG A 1083 23.56 8.46 -8.77
CA ARG A 1083 24.80 7.66 -8.70
C ARG A 1083 25.16 7.00 -10.04
N LEU A 1084 24.17 6.54 -10.80
CA LEU A 1084 24.40 6.00 -12.14
C LEU A 1084 24.87 7.09 -13.08
N VAL A 1085 24.25 8.28 -13.04
CA VAL A 1085 24.71 9.45 -13.81
C VAL A 1085 26.16 9.77 -13.48
N PHE A 1086 26.51 9.84 -12.19
CA PHE A 1086 27.90 10.02 -11.75
C PHE A 1086 28.83 8.95 -12.34
N PHE A 1087 28.47 7.67 -12.26
CA PHE A 1087 29.31 6.59 -12.77
C PHE A 1087 29.53 6.67 -14.28
N LEU A 1088 28.46 6.88 -15.06
CA LEU A 1088 28.52 7.02 -16.52
C LEU A 1088 29.44 8.17 -16.91
N LEU A 1089 29.36 9.28 -16.17
CA LEU A 1089 30.22 10.44 -16.33
C LEU A 1089 31.69 10.12 -16.03
N GLU A 1090 32.01 9.37 -14.98
CA GLU A 1090 33.39 8.95 -14.68
C GLU A 1090 33.96 7.97 -15.71
N VAL A 1091 33.13 7.05 -16.23
CA VAL A 1091 33.50 6.10 -17.31
C VAL A 1091 33.66 6.81 -18.66
N GLY A 1092 33.13 8.02 -18.81
CA GLY A 1092 33.21 8.86 -20.01
C GLY A 1092 32.05 8.65 -21.00
N GLU A 1093 30.98 7.99 -20.59
CA GLU A 1093 29.74 7.79 -21.36
C GLU A 1093 28.80 9.01 -21.21
N SER A 1094 29.28 10.20 -21.61
CA SER A 1094 28.56 11.46 -21.34
C SER A 1094 27.26 11.63 -22.13
N GLU A 1095 27.16 11.04 -23.32
CA GLU A 1095 25.89 11.03 -24.09
C GLU A 1095 24.83 10.19 -23.36
N LEU A 1096 25.20 9.00 -22.88
CA LEU A 1096 24.29 8.11 -22.15
C LEU A 1096 23.90 8.69 -20.79
N ALA A 1097 24.84 9.32 -20.07
CA ALA A 1097 24.54 10.01 -18.81
C ALA A 1097 23.50 11.13 -19.00
N ARG A 1098 23.65 11.91 -20.09
CA ARG A 1098 22.70 12.95 -20.46
C ARG A 1098 21.35 12.37 -20.85
N SER A 1099 21.33 11.33 -21.69
CA SER A 1099 20.06 10.76 -22.16
C SER A 1099 19.25 10.18 -21.01
N TYR A 1100 19.92 9.46 -20.09
CA TYR A 1100 19.34 8.97 -18.85
C TYR A 1100 18.80 10.09 -17.94
N ALA A 1101 19.58 11.16 -17.70
CA ALA A 1101 19.13 12.29 -16.89
C ALA A 1101 17.95 13.04 -17.54
N LEU A 1102 17.94 13.20 -18.86
CA LEU A 1102 16.82 13.81 -19.58
C LEU A 1102 15.57 12.92 -19.57
N GLU A 1103 15.73 11.60 -19.56
CA GLU A 1103 14.62 10.67 -19.37
C GLU A 1103 14.03 10.78 -17.96
N MET A 1104 14.87 10.96 -16.93
CA MET A 1104 14.38 11.29 -15.58
C MET A 1104 13.53 12.58 -15.59
N VAL A 1105 14.01 13.63 -16.26
CA VAL A 1105 13.26 14.88 -16.42
C VAL A 1105 11.95 14.68 -17.17
N ARG A 1106 11.94 13.85 -18.23
CA ARG A 1106 10.74 13.53 -19.00
C ARG A 1106 9.70 12.83 -18.15
N VAL A 1107 10.11 11.79 -17.41
CA VAL A 1107 9.24 11.03 -16.50
C VAL A 1107 8.71 11.92 -15.38
N PHE A 1108 9.54 12.77 -14.78
CA PHE A 1108 9.09 13.71 -13.75
C PHE A 1108 8.03 14.70 -14.26
N LYS A 1109 8.21 15.25 -15.47
CA LYS A 1109 7.18 16.08 -16.10
C LYS A 1109 5.90 15.30 -16.40
N GLU A 1110 6.01 14.04 -16.79
CA GLU A 1110 4.86 13.16 -17.04
C GLU A 1110 4.09 12.86 -15.74
N GLU A 1111 4.79 12.64 -14.62
CA GLU A 1111 4.21 12.46 -13.29
C GLU A 1111 3.49 13.70 -12.75
N LEU A 1112 3.83 14.89 -13.27
CA LEU A 1112 3.20 16.17 -12.93
C LEU A 1112 2.11 16.63 -13.91
N SER A 1113 1.78 15.81 -14.91
CA SER A 1113 0.95 16.23 -16.05
C SER A 1113 -0.49 16.63 -15.72
N ASP A 1114 -1.06 16.12 -14.62
CA ASP A 1114 -2.42 16.46 -14.16
C ASP A 1114 -2.47 17.79 -13.37
N GLN A 1115 -1.31 18.38 -13.05
CA GLN A 1115 -1.21 19.66 -12.35
C GLN A 1115 -1.09 20.83 -13.34
N PRO A 1116 -1.81 21.96 -13.14
CA PRO A 1116 -1.75 23.12 -14.03
C PRO A 1116 -0.51 24.01 -13.75
N ILE A 1117 0.67 23.40 -13.66
CA ILE A 1117 1.93 24.04 -13.30
C ILE A 1117 2.36 25.00 -14.40
N ARG A 1118 2.58 26.27 -14.05
CA ARG A 1118 2.99 27.31 -14.98
C ARG A 1118 4.49 27.57 -14.90
N THR A 1119 5.12 27.75 -16.06
CA THR A 1119 6.50 28.27 -16.10
C THR A 1119 6.49 29.74 -15.67
N PRO A 1120 7.26 30.12 -14.63
CA PRO A 1120 7.34 31.49 -14.16
C PRO A 1120 8.00 32.39 -15.21
N ASP A 1121 7.60 33.66 -15.26
CA ASP A 1121 8.07 34.60 -16.30
C ASP A 1121 9.59 34.81 -16.28
N TRP A 1122 10.23 34.70 -15.10
CA TRP A 1122 11.67 34.88 -14.96
C TRP A 1122 12.49 33.78 -15.67
N ALA A 1123 11.91 32.59 -15.85
CA ALA A 1123 12.57 31.44 -16.46
C ALA A 1123 12.42 31.39 -18.00
N ARG A 1124 11.60 32.28 -18.58
CA ARG A 1124 11.32 32.32 -20.03
C ARG A 1124 12.43 32.96 -20.87
#